data_AF-A0A094HF35-F1
#
_entry.id   AF-A0A094HF35-F1
#
_cell.length_a   1.000
_cell.length_b   1.000
_cell.length_c   1.000
_cell.angle_alpha   90.00
_cell.angle_beta   90.00
_cell.angle_gamma   90.00
#
_symmetry.space_group_name_H-M   'P 1'
#
loop_
_entity.id
_entity.type
_entity.pdbx_description
1 polymer ?
#
loop_
_entity_poly.entity_id
_entity_poly.type
_entity_poly.pdbx_seq_one_letter_code
_entity_poly.pdbx_strand_id
1 'polypeptide(L)'
;MVLYLSTPLAMSKLPLTAGQILKGRNGLYEIIEALKTNMVFKAAIVTSTSEGIPPGAQELAVIKTETDQSMKYVFNRERNNYELPHMASCKTIRALRDVISFDPQKPLEPQCMVFEWMDQDLRTVPYSRFRSNPELPRVIARSVLETLAFLKETYGAFHSDINPNNILLSNVDSACPVVKVGDLGNKKATMIHGSKAYQPVPPKSGVASGAFTAPTSGPSATLTFWLAQRLVFGAGDKIIDDNTEAWCIAKIIRLVGPISPPVNEAFLDEFSLARALEKEEYEDPETGEMKKFITTKWTKSSPPLPSMAMSLSHCFLLVTAVSRLLAGTAATPILTTSSAAPVVDLGYSQYEGTTLSSEVNQYLGMRFAAPPLGNLRFRAPQEPAPTTGIQEAKTLQTVCLGNGAQLPSALQSEDCLFANVWTPASATITSKLPVWIYIQGGGYASDSNGRYNGSTVVEQSGQNVVVVMFNYRVAAFGFLASEKIRANGDLNAGLLDQQLLFRWVKKYIQQFGGDPDHVVIHGASAGAGSVALHLMAYGGRNDDLFIGAIGESIFLPASPKVSELEWQFEQFVSDASCAGSADELECLRSQNTTTLQAANKGRPYPGQSRSPNWYWTPTVDGDFLQDYPYKLLEQGKFVKVPIMVGDDTDEGTSFADNAASPADVATFMMRNYPRLTANDTDAINAQYPLMSPLPKHSPYFPSASAAYGESTFTCPGNFICNSFATHVSPNKVWNYRYNVNSTYYDDAGLGVVHTIETQAVFGPGNVGETPAADIQSGITTVNRNIVPVVMNYWISFVRALDPNTYRFANAPLWREFGDWRDGGRRLRFETNATEMEMVPRDQVERCEFWKDLAVVMEQ
;
A
#
# COMPACT_ATOMS: atom_id res chain seq x y z
N MET A 1 17.91 50.15 -15.21
CA MET A 1 19.37 50.18 -15.47
C MET A 1 19.67 49.03 -16.42
N VAL A 2 19.90 49.33 -17.69
CA VAL A 2 20.20 48.36 -18.75
C VAL A 2 21.67 47.97 -18.61
N LEU A 3 21.97 46.68 -18.44
CA LEU A 3 23.33 46.16 -18.47
C LEU A 3 23.46 45.21 -19.66
N TYR A 4 24.11 45.71 -20.72
CA TYR A 4 24.71 44.92 -21.78
C TYR A 4 25.94 44.20 -21.20
N LEU A 5 25.97 42.87 -21.26
CA LEU A 5 27.19 42.08 -21.11
C LEU A 5 27.42 41.27 -22.39
N SER A 6 28.49 41.66 -23.07
CA SER A 6 29.04 41.09 -24.29
C SER A 6 30.02 39.96 -23.95
N THR A 7 29.61 38.70 -24.14
CA THR A 7 30.41 37.50 -24.46
C THR A 7 29.45 36.30 -24.50
N PRO A 8 29.58 35.35 -25.44
CA PRO A 8 28.68 34.20 -25.52
C PRO A 8 29.11 33.15 -24.48
N LEU A 9 28.92 33.46 -23.20
CA LEU A 9 28.69 32.43 -22.21
C LEU A 9 27.36 31.79 -22.58
N ALA A 10 27.39 30.49 -22.90
CA ALA A 10 26.20 29.70 -23.10
C ALA A 10 25.21 30.03 -21.96
N MET A 11 24.04 30.58 -22.31
CA MET A 11 22.88 30.64 -21.41
C MET A 11 22.34 29.22 -21.16
N SER A 12 23.22 28.27 -20.87
CA SER A 12 22.86 26.93 -20.49
C SER A 12 22.48 26.94 -19.02
N LYS A 13 21.17 26.91 -18.77
CA LYS A 13 20.52 26.44 -17.53
C LYS A 13 20.69 27.32 -16.28
N LEU A 14 20.37 28.62 -16.37
CA LEU A 14 19.97 29.35 -15.16
C LEU A 14 18.48 29.04 -14.87
N PRO A 15 18.09 28.71 -13.63
CA PRO A 15 16.70 28.48 -13.29
C PRO A 15 15.88 29.76 -13.50
N LEU A 16 14.67 29.62 -14.04
CA LEU A 16 13.75 30.73 -14.21
C LEU A 16 13.29 31.27 -12.84
N THR A 17 13.20 32.59 -12.70
CA THR A 17 12.83 33.26 -11.44
C THR A 17 11.75 34.32 -11.65
N ALA A 18 10.98 34.61 -10.59
CA ALA A 18 10.02 35.71 -10.59
C ALA A 18 10.68 37.05 -10.95
N GLY A 19 9.96 37.90 -11.70
CA GLY A 19 10.42 39.17 -12.25
C GLY A 19 11.22 39.07 -13.55
N GLN A 20 11.55 37.86 -14.03
CA GLN A 20 12.19 37.69 -15.34
C GLN A 20 11.19 37.90 -16.47
N ILE A 21 11.57 38.65 -17.50
CA ILE A 21 10.77 38.84 -18.72
C ILE A 21 11.35 37.94 -19.81
N LEU A 22 10.55 36.97 -20.26
CA LEU A 22 10.88 36.09 -21.36
C LEU A 22 10.31 36.66 -22.66
N LYS A 23 11.14 36.69 -23.72
CA LYS A 23 10.75 37.14 -25.05
C LYS A 23 10.42 35.95 -25.94
N GLY A 24 9.14 35.70 -26.16
CA GLY A 24 8.68 34.74 -27.16
C GLY A 24 8.52 35.36 -28.54
N ARG A 25 8.05 34.56 -29.49
CA ARG A 25 7.77 35.04 -30.86
C ARG A 25 6.54 35.95 -30.87
N ASN A 26 5.56 35.65 -30.05
CA ASN A 26 4.22 36.24 -30.07
C ASN A 26 3.99 37.26 -28.94
N GLY A 27 4.93 37.40 -27.99
CA GLY A 27 4.81 38.39 -26.92
C GLY A 27 5.95 38.39 -25.91
N LEU A 28 5.85 39.31 -24.95
CA LEU A 28 6.70 39.38 -23.76
C LEU A 28 5.94 38.82 -22.56
N TYR A 29 6.59 37.96 -21.79
CA TYR A 29 5.98 37.27 -20.65
C TYR A 29 6.81 37.50 -19.39
N GLU A 30 6.26 38.23 -18.42
CA GLU A 30 6.89 38.43 -17.13
C GLU A 30 6.50 37.30 -16.17
N ILE A 31 7.50 36.58 -15.67
CA ILE A 31 7.29 35.52 -14.68
C ILE A 31 6.84 36.17 -13.37
N ILE A 32 5.62 35.84 -12.94
CA ILE A 32 5.06 36.34 -11.67
C ILE A 32 5.52 35.44 -10.53
N GLU A 33 5.28 34.14 -10.66
CA GLU A 33 5.54 33.16 -9.60
C GLU A 33 5.71 31.74 -10.18
N ALA A 34 6.44 30.90 -9.45
CA ALA A 34 6.48 29.48 -9.73
C ALA A 34 5.20 28.82 -9.19
N LEU A 35 4.47 28.12 -10.05
CA LEU A 35 3.23 27.42 -9.67
C LEU A 35 3.50 26.02 -9.14
N LYS A 36 4.54 25.37 -9.68
CA LYS A 36 4.91 24.00 -9.33
C LYS A 36 6.37 23.77 -9.69
N THR A 37 7.14 23.34 -8.69
CA THR A 37 8.59 23.20 -8.78
C THR A 37 9.25 24.45 -9.41
N ASN A 38 10.43 24.33 -10.01
CA ASN A 38 11.06 25.37 -10.83
C ASN A 38 10.83 25.13 -12.34
N MET A 39 9.76 24.42 -12.70
CA MET A 39 9.47 24.00 -14.08
C MET A 39 8.25 24.69 -14.70
N VAL A 40 7.30 25.14 -13.87
CA VAL A 40 6.03 25.68 -14.33
C VAL A 40 5.73 26.99 -13.62
N PHE A 41 5.45 28.02 -14.42
CA PHE A 41 5.37 29.39 -13.96
C PHE A 41 4.09 30.06 -14.42
N LYS A 42 3.56 30.92 -13.56
CA LYS A 42 2.54 31.91 -13.93
C LYS A 42 3.25 33.11 -14.53
N ALA A 43 2.76 33.60 -15.65
CA ALA A 43 3.31 34.79 -16.27
C ALA A 43 2.23 35.80 -16.67
N ALA A 44 2.55 37.09 -16.53
CA ALA A 44 1.79 38.17 -17.13
C ALA A 44 2.22 38.35 -18.58
N ILE A 45 1.25 38.52 -19.47
CA ILE A 45 1.50 38.93 -20.86
C ILE A 45 1.69 40.45 -20.85
N VAL A 46 2.92 40.91 -21.04
CA VAL A 46 3.31 42.33 -20.92
C VAL A 46 2.93 43.13 -22.17
N THR A 47 2.86 42.48 -23.31
CA THR A 47 2.40 43.07 -24.58
C THR A 47 1.40 42.13 -25.23
N SER A 48 0.11 42.39 -25.06
CA SER A 48 -0.96 41.68 -25.78
C SER A 48 -1.22 42.39 -27.10
N THR A 49 -1.05 41.69 -28.22
CA THR A 49 -1.49 42.14 -29.55
C THR A 49 -2.97 41.86 -29.81
N SER A 50 -3.75 41.49 -28.79
CA SER A 50 -5.18 41.22 -28.94
C SER A 50 -6.04 42.41 -28.52
N GLU A 51 -6.75 42.99 -29.49
CA GLU A 51 -7.79 44.00 -29.25
C GLU A 51 -8.95 43.39 -28.44
N GLY A 52 -9.29 43.98 -27.28
CA GLY A 52 -10.54 43.68 -26.59
C GLY A 52 -10.54 43.57 -25.06
N ILE A 53 -9.44 43.86 -24.36
CA ILE A 53 -9.38 43.68 -22.89
C ILE A 53 -9.68 45.01 -22.14
N PRO A 54 -10.62 45.04 -21.17
CA PRO A 54 -10.97 46.24 -20.41
C PRO A 54 -9.83 46.74 -19.49
N PRO A 55 -9.79 48.06 -19.17
CA PRO A 55 -8.68 48.66 -18.44
C PRO A 55 -8.52 48.06 -17.03
N GLY A 56 -7.34 47.48 -16.74
CA GLY A 56 -6.99 46.93 -15.43
C GLY A 56 -6.93 45.40 -15.34
N ALA A 57 -7.34 44.66 -16.38
CA ALA A 57 -7.17 43.20 -16.43
C ALA A 57 -5.82 42.83 -17.08
N GLN A 58 -4.93 42.21 -16.33
CA GLN A 58 -3.66 41.69 -16.84
C GLN A 58 -3.91 40.31 -17.47
N GLU A 59 -3.63 40.14 -18.76
CA GLU A 59 -3.79 38.84 -19.42
C GLU A 59 -2.69 37.88 -18.94
N LEU A 60 -3.07 36.67 -18.54
CA LEU A 60 -2.17 35.70 -17.93
C LEU A 60 -1.83 34.55 -18.89
N ALA A 61 -0.69 33.92 -18.65
CA ALA A 61 -0.24 32.71 -19.33
C ALA A 61 0.43 31.74 -18.36
N VAL A 62 0.60 30.49 -18.78
CA VAL A 62 1.45 29.51 -18.10
C VAL A 62 2.67 29.21 -18.95
N ILE A 63 3.84 29.26 -18.32
CA ILE A 63 5.11 28.91 -18.95
C ILE A 63 5.61 27.59 -18.37
N LYS A 64 5.97 26.67 -19.25
CA LYS A 64 6.60 25.39 -18.91
C LYS A 64 8.00 25.34 -19.51
N THR A 65 9.01 24.95 -18.72
CA THR A 65 10.41 24.92 -19.14
C THR A 65 11.04 23.53 -18.99
N GLU A 66 12.02 23.20 -19.83
CA GLU A 66 12.84 21.99 -19.70
C GLU A 66 13.99 22.17 -18.67
N THR A 67 14.26 21.15 -17.84
CA THR A 67 15.29 21.23 -16.78
C THR A 67 16.45 20.25 -16.97
N ASP A 68 16.23 19.11 -17.63
CA ASP A 68 17.23 18.05 -17.84
C ASP A 68 17.01 17.24 -19.13
N GLN A 69 18.01 16.43 -19.49
CA GLN A 69 18.01 15.64 -20.74
C GLN A 69 16.91 14.57 -20.80
N SER A 70 16.48 14.01 -19.67
CA SER A 70 15.42 13.00 -19.64
C SER A 70 14.04 13.62 -19.93
N MET A 71 13.85 14.87 -19.50
CA MET A 71 12.63 15.64 -19.70
C MET A 71 12.52 16.27 -21.10
N LYS A 72 13.64 16.48 -21.80
CA LYS A 72 13.67 17.02 -23.18
C LYS A 72 12.86 16.18 -24.17
N TYR A 73 12.83 14.85 -24.01
CA TYR A 73 12.02 13.97 -24.86
C TYR A 73 10.51 14.19 -24.66
N VAL A 74 10.08 14.27 -23.39
CA VAL A 74 8.68 14.48 -23.01
C VAL A 74 8.19 15.86 -23.43
N PHE A 75 9.02 16.89 -23.22
CA PHE A 75 8.76 18.27 -23.62
C PHE A 75 8.57 18.40 -25.13
N ASN A 76 9.46 17.81 -25.94
CA ASN A 76 9.34 17.82 -27.40
C ASN A 76 8.12 17.04 -27.91
N ARG A 77 7.78 15.91 -27.28
CA ARG A 77 6.58 15.15 -27.63
C ARG A 77 5.31 15.97 -27.42
N GLU A 78 5.21 16.65 -26.28
CA GLU A 78 4.07 17.49 -25.93
C GLU A 78 3.94 18.67 -26.89
N ARG A 79 5.04 19.38 -27.19
CA ARG A 79 5.07 20.43 -28.21
C ARG A 79 4.53 19.93 -29.55
N ASN A 80 5.04 18.80 -30.03
CA ASN A 80 4.63 18.24 -31.31
C ASN A 80 3.13 17.90 -31.36
N ASN A 81 2.50 17.58 -30.23
CA ASN A 81 1.05 17.35 -30.18
C ASN A 81 0.25 18.66 -30.32
N TYR A 82 0.68 19.73 -29.63
CA TYR A 82 -0.01 21.02 -29.69
C TYR A 82 0.24 21.78 -31.01
N GLU A 83 1.31 21.48 -31.73
CA GLU A 83 1.59 22.05 -33.05
C GLU A 83 0.75 21.41 -34.18
N LEU A 84 -0.01 20.35 -33.90
CA LEU A 84 -0.89 19.75 -34.91
C LEU A 84 -2.07 20.68 -35.20
N PRO A 85 -2.36 20.99 -36.49
CA PRO A 85 -3.37 21.99 -36.86
C PRO A 85 -4.74 21.79 -36.20
N HIS A 86 -5.16 20.53 -36.05
CA HIS A 86 -6.44 20.17 -35.44
C HIS A 86 -6.45 20.30 -33.91
N MET A 87 -5.31 20.08 -33.24
CA MET A 87 -5.17 20.26 -31.77
C MET A 87 -5.07 21.75 -31.43
N ALA A 88 -4.29 22.50 -32.21
CA ALA A 88 -4.13 23.94 -32.07
C ALA A 88 -5.45 24.72 -32.26
N SER A 89 -6.39 24.18 -33.05
CA SER A 89 -7.70 24.78 -33.31
C SER A 89 -8.82 24.24 -32.42
N CYS A 90 -8.53 23.27 -31.54
CA CYS A 90 -9.54 22.61 -30.73
C CYS A 90 -10.00 23.50 -29.56
N LYS A 91 -11.32 23.68 -29.45
CA LYS A 91 -11.93 24.53 -28.41
C LYS A 91 -11.93 23.89 -27.02
N THR A 92 -11.82 22.56 -26.93
CA THR A 92 -11.83 21.79 -25.68
C THR A 92 -10.42 21.44 -25.20
N ILE A 93 -9.36 21.87 -25.90
CA ILE A 93 -7.97 21.61 -25.53
C ILE A 93 -7.28 22.92 -25.17
N ARG A 94 -6.33 22.85 -24.22
CA ARG A 94 -5.54 24.01 -23.81
C ARG A 94 -4.72 24.58 -24.98
N ALA A 95 -4.85 25.85 -25.31
CA ALA A 95 -4.11 26.44 -26.43
C ALA A 95 -2.64 26.70 -26.08
N LEU A 96 -1.72 26.24 -26.94
CA LEU A 96 -0.32 26.67 -26.98
C LEU A 96 -0.25 28.03 -27.67
N ARG A 97 0.20 29.06 -26.95
CA ARG A 97 0.27 30.45 -27.41
C ARG A 97 1.62 30.81 -28.01
N ASP A 98 2.72 30.26 -27.48
CA ASP A 98 4.07 30.62 -27.92
C ASP A 98 5.10 29.55 -27.55
N VAL A 99 6.28 29.64 -28.16
CA VAL A 99 7.47 28.86 -27.81
C VAL A 99 8.68 29.79 -27.74
N ILE A 100 9.49 29.66 -26.70
CA ILE A 100 10.61 30.56 -26.42
C ILE A 100 11.92 29.79 -26.53
N SER A 101 12.87 30.34 -27.29
CA SER A 101 14.25 29.88 -27.32
C SER A 101 15.18 30.92 -26.69
N PHE A 102 16.04 30.47 -25.76
CA PHE A 102 17.07 31.30 -25.12
C PHE A 102 18.33 31.42 -25.98
N ASP A 103 18.47 30.58 -27.02
CA ASP A 103 19.54 30.68 -28.00
C ASP A 103 18.98 31.24 -29.31
N PRO A 104 19.26 32.52 -29.64
CA PRO A 104 18.81 33.15 -30.87
C PRO A 104 19.31 32.43 -32.15
N GLN A 105 20.40 31.66 -32.05
CA GLN A 105 20.96 30.88 -33.16
C GLN A 105 20.31 29.51 -33.32
N LYS A 106 19.52 29.05 -32.33
CA LYS A 106 18.78 27.78 -32.35
C LYS A 106 17.29 27.99 -32.05
N PRO A 107 16.55 28.70 -32.92
CA PRO A 107 15.13 28.98 -32.71
C PRO A 107 14.24 27.72 -32.78
N LEU A 108 14.75 26.61 -33.34
CA LEU A 108 14.03 25.34 -33.48
C LEU A 108 14.14 24.41 -32.25
N GLU A 109 14.99 24.78 -31.28
CA GLU A 109 15.12 24.11 -29.98
C GLU A 109 14.58 25.02 -28.86
N PRO A 110 13.25 25.23 -28.78
CA PRO A 110 12.66 26.05 -27.73
C PRO A 110 12.86 25.39 -26.37
N GLN A 111 13.24 26.17 -25.37
CA GLN A 111 13.37 25.73 -23.99
C GLN A 111 12.12 26.01 -23.15
N CYS A 112 11.19 26.84 -23.64
CA CYS A 112 9.89 27.05 -22.97
C CYS A 112 8.70 26.98 -23.92
N MET A 113 7.58 26.45 -23.42
CA MET A 113 6.25 26.51 -24.04
C MET A 113 5.37 27.46 -23.23
N VAL A 114 4.61 28.31 -23.91
CA VAL A 114 3.68 29.26 -23.30
C VAL A 114 2.26 28.86 -23.67
N PHE A 115 1.43 28.59 -22.68
CA PHE A 115 0.04 28.17 -22.83
C PHE A 115 -0.91 29.26 -22.34
N GLU A 116 -2.15 29.24 -22.84
CA GLU A 116 -3.24 30.08 -22.30
C GLU A 116 -3.45 29.84 -20.80
N TRP A 117 -3.83 30.88 -20.04
CA TRP A 117 -4.12 30.73 -18.61
C TRP A 117 -5.48 30.06 -18.35
N MET A 118 -5.56 29.27 -17.28
CA MET A 118 -6.79 28.67 -16.78
C MET A 118 -6.89 28.93 -15.26
N ASP A 119 -8.08 29.29 -14.78
CA ASP A 119 -8.23 29.82 -13.41
C ASP A 119 -8.24 28.74 -12.34
N GLN A 120 -8.76 27.55 -12.62
CA GLN A 120 -8.96 26.47 -11.64
C GLN A 120 -8.64 25.09 -12.25
N ASP A 121 -8.07 24.20 -11.44
CA ASP A 121 -8.07 22.74 -11.70
C ASP A 121 -9.39 22.18 -11.14
N LEU A 122 -10.02 21.24 -11.84
CA LEU A 122 -11.28 20.61 -11.40
C LEU A 122 -11.22 20.12 -9.95
N ARG A 123 -10.10 19.57 -9.49
CA ARG A 123 -9.93 19.05 -8.11
C ARG A 123 -9.85 20.15 -7.05
N THR A 124 -9.56 21.38 -7.46
CA THR A 124 -9.49 22.54 -6.57
C THR A 124 -10.81 23.26 -6.43
N VAL A 125 -11.81 22.91 -7.25
CA VAL A 125 -13.15 23.47 -7.14
C VAL A 125 -13.81 22.90 -5.87
N PRO A 126 -14.12 23.74 -4.87
CA PRO A 126 -14.76 23.26 -3.66
C PRO A 126 -16.11 22.63 -4.00
N TYR A 127 -16.41 21.57 -3.28
CA TYR A 127 -17.60 20.77 -3.50
C TYR A 127 -18.92 21.62 -3.41
N SER A 128 -18.94 22.68 -2.60
CA SER A 128 -20.04 23.67 -2.55
C SER A 128 -20.21 24.51 -3.82
N ARG A 129 -19.11 24.83 -4.51
CA ARG A 129 -19.08 25.63 -5.75
C ARG A 129 -19.44 24.79 -6.98
N PHE A 130 -19.08 23.50 -6.94
CA PHE A 130 -19.54 22.52 -7.92
C PHE A 130 -21.06 22.28 -7.81
N ARG A 131 -21.60 22.31 -6.58
CA ARG A 131 -23.05 22.21 -6.30
C ARG A 131 -23.86 23.43 -6.76
N SER A 132 -23.28 24.64 -6.78
CA SER A 132 -24.03 25.86 -7.11
C SER A 132 -24.31 26.06 -8.60
N ASN A 133 -23.65 25.30 -9.48
CA ASN A 133 -23.86 25.36 -10.93
C ASN A 133 -24.18 23.96 -11.48
N PRO A 134 -25.48 23.61 -11.68
CA PRO A 134 -25.88 22.28 -12.10
C PRO A 134 -25.47 21.93 -13.54
N GLU A 135 -25.11 22.91 -14.38
CA GLU A 135 -24.65 22.68 -15.75
C GLU A 135 -23.17 22.27 -15.82
N LEU A 136 -22.38 22.65 -14.82
CA LEU A 136 -20.93 22.47 -14.82
C LEU A 136 -20.48 21.00 -14.97
N PRO A 137 -21.06 20.00 -14.26
CA PRO A 137 -20.66 18.59 -14.42
C PRO A 137 -20.94 18.07 -15.83
N ARG A 138 -22.03 18.53 -16.45
CA ARG A 138 -22.45 18.12 -17.80
C ARG A 138 -21.57 18.75 -18.88
N VAL A 139 -21.23 20.02 -18.75
CA VAL A 139 -20.28 20.70 -19.64
C VAL A 139 -18.91 20.03 -19.56
N ILE A 140 -18.45 19.65 -18.36
CA ILE A 140 -17.21 18.91 -18.18
C ILE A 140 -17.27 17.55 -18.89
N ALA A 141 -18.34 16.79 -18.67
CA ALA A 141 -18.53 15.48 -19.30
C ALA A 141 -18.49 15.59 -20.83
N ARG A 142 -19.21 16.56 -21.41
CA ARG A 142 -19.22 16.80 -22.86
C ARG A 142 -17.85 17.18 -23.40
N SER A 143 -17.15 18.13 -22.79
CA SER A 143 -15.82 18.55 -23.26
C SER A 143 -14.80 17.41 -23.23
N VAL A 144 -14.90 16.53 -22.24
CA VAL A 144 -14.06 15.32 -22.13
C VAL A 144 -14.40 14.32 -23.25
N LEU A 145 -15.69 14.01 -23.44
CA LEU A 145 -16.17 13.07 -24.45
C LEU A 145 -15.86 13.54 -25.89
N GLU A 146 -16.07 14.82 -26.19
CA GLU A 146 -15.74 15.43 -27.49
C GLU A 146 -14.24 15.32 -27.79
N THR A 147 -13.39 15.56 -26.79
CA THR A 147 -11.94 15.44 -26.93
C THR A 147 -11.52 14.00 -27.24
N LEU A 148 -12.14 13.01 -26.59
CA LEU A 148 -11.85 11.60 -26.81
C LEU A 148 -12.31 11.10 -28.18
N ALA A 149 -13.53 11.46 -28.59
CA ALA A 149 -14.05 11.12 -29.91
C ALA A 149 -13.12 11.64 -31.01
N PHE A 150 -12.66 12.89 -30.87
CA PHE A 150 -11.71 13.49 -31.78
C PHE A 150 -10.35 12.75 -31.82
N LEU A 151 -9.77 12.42 -30.67
CA LEU A 151 -8.49 11.68 -30.61
C LEU A 151 -8.60 10.29 -31.23
N LYS A 152 -9.77 9.65 -31.12
CA LYS A 152 -10.07 8.34 -31.73
C LYS A 152 -10.03 8.41 -33.25
N GLU A 153 -10.76 9.37 -33.81
CA GLU A 153 -10.83 9.58 -35.25
C GLU A 153 -9.45 9.95 -35.84
N THR A 154 -8.67 10.74 -35.11
CA THR A 154 -7.40 11.29 -35.60
C THR A 154 -6.25 10.28 -35.58
N TYR A 155 -6.15 9.42 -34.56
CA TYR A 155 -4.99 8.54 -34.37
C TYR A 155 -5.28 7.04 -34.46
N GLY A 156 -6.54 6.63 -34.58
CA GLY A 156 -6.96 5.23 -34.66
C GLY A 156 -6.80 4.43 -33.36
N ALA A 157 -5.84 4.81 -32.50
CA ALA A 157 -5.68 4.38 -31.12
C ALA A 157 -4.91 5.44 -30.32
N PHE A 158 -5.44 5.82 -29.16
CA PHE A 158 -4.87 6.83 -28.27
C PHE A 158 -5.09 6.35 -26.82
N HIS A 159 -4.30 6.86 -25.88
CA HIS A 159 -4.51 6.56 -24.47
C HIS A 159 -5.73 7.37 -24.00
N SER A 160 -6.87 6.70 -23.89
CA SER A 160 -8.19 7.32 -23.64
C SER A 160 -8.38 7.82 -22.20
N ASP A 161 -7.39 7.68 -21.33
CA ASP A 161 -7.53 8.07 -19.93
C ASP A 161 -7.25 9.57 -19.74
N ILE A 162 -8.31 10.34 -19.49
CA ILE A 162 -8.23 11.77 -19.17
C ILE A 162 -8.14 11.91 -17.66
N ASN A 163 -6.98 12.35 -17.18
CA ASN A 163 -6.74 12.61 -15.77
C ASN A 163 -7.58 13.83 -15.31
N PRO A 164 -8.28 13.80 -14.17
CA PRO A 164 -8.99 14.98 -13.66
C PRO A 164 -8.09 16.19 -13.41
N ASN A 165 -6.80 15.98 -13.13
CA ASN A 165 -5.79 17.05 -13.08
C ASN A 165 -5.73 17.83 -14.40
N ASN A 166 -5.96 17.13 -15.50
CA ASN A 166 -5.95 17.68 -16.85
C ASN A 166 -7.25 18.39 -17.19
N ILE A 167 -8.27 18.39 -16.33
CA ILE A 167 -9.48 19.15 -16.60
C ILE A 167 -9.31 20.54 -15.98
N LEU A 168 -9.07 21.51 -16.84
CA LEU A 168 -8.84 22.90 -16.48
C LEU A 168 -10.12 23.69 -16.71
N LEU A 169 -10.39 24.62 -15.79
CA LEU A 169 -11.63 25.38 -15.73
C LEU A 169 -11.33 26.88 -15.66
N SER A 170 -12.12 27.67 -16.38
CA SER A 170 -12.14 29.13 -16.28
C SER A 170 -13.58 29.62 -16.26
N ASN A 171 -13.82 30.76 -15.60
CA ASN A 171 -15.16 31.37 -15.49
C ASN A 171 -16.23 30.40 -14.92
N VAL A 172 -15.88 29.61 -13.91
CA VAL A 172 -16.74 28.54 -13.35
C VAL A 172 -18.11 29.04 -12.85
N ASP A 173 -18.17 30.29 -12.40
CA ASP A 173 -19.42 30.91 -11.92
C ASP A 173 -20.22 31.61 -13.04
N SER A 174 -19.73 31.57 -14.28
CA SER A 174 -20.44 32.09 -15.45
C SER A 174 -21.51 31.11 -15.94
N ALA A 175 -22.51 31.61 -16.66
CA ALA A 175 -23.49 30.79 -17.37
C ALA A 175 -22.84 29.87 -18.43
N CYS A 176 -21.61 30.19 -18.85
CA CYS A 176 -20.83 29.41 -19.82
C CYS A 176 -19.42 29.12 -19.26
N PRO A 177 -19.27 28.13 -18.37
CA PRO A 177 -17.95 27.75 -17.87
C PRO A 177 -17.09 27.19 -19.01
N VAL A 178 -15.80 27.56 -19.04
CA VAL A 178 -14.87 27.06 -20.04
C VAL A 178 -14.15 25.85 -19.46
N VAL A 179 -14.30 24.70 -20.10
CA VAL A 179 -13.65 23.44 -19.72
C VAL A 179 -12.67 23.04 -20.81
N LYS A 180 -11.41 22.81 -20.43
CA LYS A 180 -10.41 22.33 -21.36
C LYS A 180 -9.62 21.16 -20.80
N VAL A 181 -9.40 20.16 -21.64
CA VAL A 181 -8.50 19.06 -21.37
C VAL A 181 -7.07 19.52 -21.65
N GLY A 182 -6.23 19.40 -20.64
CA GLY A 182 -4.80 19.63 -20.67
C GLY A 182 -4.05 18.33 -20.98
N ASP A 183 -2.83 18.50 -21.48
CA ASP A 183 -1.79 17.47 -21.62
C ASP A 183 -2.25 16.11 -22.17
N LEU A 184 -2.14 15.97 -23.49
CA LEU A 184 -2.66 14.82 -24.24
C LEU A 184 -1.52 13.84 -24.50
N GLY A 185 -1.39 12.84 -23.63
CA GLY A 185 -0.39 11.79 -23.76
C GLY A 185 -0.77 10.75 -24.82
N ASN A 186 -0.01 10.67 -25.92
CA ASN A 186 -0.20 9.64 -26.95
C ASN A 186 0.79 8.47 -26.77
N LYS A 187 0.29 7.21 -26.86
CA LYS A 187 1.12 6.02 -27.13
C LYS A 187 1.33 5.93 -28.64
N LYS A 188 2.49 6.33 -29.16
CA LYS A 188 2.88 5.92 -30.53
C LYS A 188 3.57 4.56 -30.44
N ALA A 189 3.08 3.59 -31.20
CA ALA A 189 3.75 2.31 -31.37
C ALA A 189 5.00 2.51 -32.24
N THR A 190 6.12 2.86 -31.62
CA THR A 190 7.43 2.84 -32.28
C THR A 190 8.40 2.06 -31.40
N MET A 191 8.87 0.93 -31.94
CA MET A 191 9.83 0.03 -31.32
C MET A 191 11.22 0.66 -31.23
N ILE A 192 11.54 1.40 -30.17
CA ILE A 192 12.93 1.73 -29.78
C ILE A 192 13.03 1.79 -28.24
N HIS A 193 14.14 1.26 -27.73
CA HIS A 193 14.55 1.03 -26.34
C HIS A 193 14.00 1.93 -25.21
N GLY A 194 13.58 1.28 -24.11
CA GLY A 194 14.20 1.52 -22.79
C GLY A 194 13.92 2.80 -22.02
N SER A 195 12.87 3.57 -22.31
CA SER A 195 12.52 4.74 -21.50
C SER A 195 11.02 4.78 -21.13
N LYS A 196 10.74 4.71 -19.82
CA LYS A 196 9.39 4.95 -19.25
C LYS A 196 9.01 6.40 -19.53
N ALA A 197 8.07 6.63 -20.44
CA ALA A 197 7.53 7.96 -20.70
C ALA A 197 6.32 8.23 -19.79
N TYR A 198 6.52 9.01 -18.73
CA TYR A 198 5.45 9.56 -17.91
C TYR A 198 4.65 10.62 -18.69
N GLN A 199 3.33 10.70 -18.47
CA GLN A 199 2.53 11.85 -18.89
C GLN A 199 3.00 13.08 -18.08
N PRO A 200 3.15 14.26 -18.69
CA PRO A 200 3.38 15.47 -17.91
C PRO A 200 2.08 15.87 -17.17
N VAL A 201 2.25 16.58 -16.05
CA VAL A 201 1.18 16.93 -15.12
C VAL A 201 0.93 18.44 -15.20
N PRO A 202 -0.33 18.91 -15.25
CA PRO A 202 -0.67 20.32 -15.42
C PRO A 202 -0.41 21.18 -14.15
N PRO A 203 -0.44 22.52 -14.29
CA PRO A 203 -0.27 23.46 -13.18
C PRO A 203 -1.55 23.56 -12.36
N LYS A 204 -1.45 23.41 -11.03
CA LYS A 204 -2.52 23.81 -10.10
C LYS A 204 -2.61 25.33 -10.10
N SER A 205 -3.77 25.89 -10.38
CA SER A 205 -4.07 27.31 -10.18
C SER A 205 -4.75 27.52 -8.81
N GLY A 206 -4.19 28.40 -7.98
CA GLY A 206 -4.87 28.98 -6.82
C GLY A 206 -4.63 28.37 -5.42
N VAL A 207 -3.47 28.71 -4.84
CA VAL A 207 -3.14 28.97 -3.42
C VAL A 207 -3.81 28.15 -2.29
N ALA A 208 -3.02 27.25 -1.69
CA ALA A 208 -2.68 27.30 -0.27
C ALA A 208 -1.23 26.79 -0.08
N SER A 209 -0.45 27.57 0.66
CA SER A 209 1.00 27.60 0.78
C SER A 209 1.66 26.32 1.30
N GLY A 210 2.80 25.95 0.69
CA GLY A 210 3.85 25.18 1.36
C GLY A 210 4.44 24.01 0.56
N ALA A 211 5.57 24.29 -0.11
CA ALA A 211 6.62 23.38 -0.57
C ALA A 211 6.27 22.27 -1.59
N PHE A 212 6.84 22.34 -2.81
CA PHE A 212 7.36 21.17 -3.55
C PHE A 212 8.32 21.58 -4.68
N THR A 213 9.55 21.05 -4.65
CA THR A 213 10.40 20.80 -5.82
C THR A 213 10.93 19.36 -5.72
N ALA A 214 10.52 18.47 -6.63
CA ALA A 214 10.95 17.07 -6.74
C ALA A 214 11.87 16.88 -7.98
N PRO A 215 12.61 15.76 -8.13
CA PRO A 215 12.06 14.50 -8.68
C PRO A 215 12.70 13.22 -8.06
N THR A 216 12.10 12.05 -7.86
CA THR A 216 10.88 11.39 -8.35
C THR A 216 10.51 10.29 -7.33
N SER A 217 9.20 10.04 -7.13
CA SER A 217 8.53 9.18 -6.12
C SER A 217 8.07 9.90 -4.84
N GLY A 218 7.18 10.88 -5.00
CA GLY A 218 6.45 11.52 -3.91
C GLY A 218 4.94 11.25 -3.98
N PRO A 219 4.22 11.26 -2.84
CA PRO A 219 2.82 10.81 -2.69
C PRO A 219 1.78 11.59 -3.52
N SER A 220 2.14 12.77 -4.05
CA SER A 220 1.29 13.48 -5.02
C SER A 220 1.26 12.81 -6.40
N ALA A 221 2.32 12.08 -6.77
CA ALA A 221 2.33 11.21 -7.92
C ALA A 221 1.50 9.95 -7.63
N THR A 222 1.56 9.39 -6.43
CA THR A 222 0.75 8.23 -6.02
C THR A 222 -0.75 8.54 -6.06
N LEU A 223 -1.23 9.69 -5.57
CA LEU A 223 -2.66 10.04 -5.66
C LEU A 223 -3.11 10.30 -7.11
N THR A 224 -2.23 10.90 -7.93
CA THR A 224 -2.50 11.16 -9.35
C THR A 224 -2.43 9.86 -10.18
N PHE A 225 -1.60 8.91 -9.78
CA PHE A 225 -1.45 7.58 -10.35
C PHE A 225 -2.57 6.63 -9.89
N TRP A 226 -3.06 6.79 -8.66
CA TRP A 226 -4.20 6.06 -8.09
C TRP A 226 -5.52 6.49 -8.76
N LEU A 227 -5.68 7.78 -9.06
CA LEU A 227 -6.82 8.26 -9.88
C LEU A 227 -6.65 7.91 -11.36
N ALA A 228 -5.41 7.89 -11.90
CA ALA A 228 -5.11 7.40 -13.25
C ALA A 228 -5.18 5.86 -13.42
N GLN A 229 -5.39 5.12 -12.33
CA GLN A 229 -5.74 3.69 -12.40
C GLN A 229 -7.25 3.46 -12.54
N ARG A 230 -8.07 4.50 -12.39
CA ARG A 230 -9.49 4.46 -12.71
C ARG A 230 -9.71 5.15 -14.04
N LEU A 231 -9.59 4.36 -15.10
CA LEU A 231 -9.89 4.76 -16.48
C LEU A 231 -11.18 5.58 -16.50
N VAL A 232 -11.09 6.89 -16.74
CA VAL A 232 -12.30 7.70 -16.97
C VAL A 232 -12.95 7.18 -18.26
N PHE A 233 -12.12 6.88 -19.26
CA PHE A 233 -12.48 6.14 -20.46
C PHE A 233 -11.31 5.21 -20.82
N GLY A 234 -11.54 3.90 -20.91
CA GLY A 234 -10.49 2.90 -21.08
C GLY A 234 -10.19 2.58 -22.55
N ALA A 235 -8.99 2.07 -22.85
CA ALA A 235 -8.56 1.72 -24.22
C ALA A 235 -9.34 0.52 -24.84
N GLY A 236 -10.30 -0.03 -24.11
CA GLY A 236 -11.37 -0.89 -24.61
C GLY A 236 -12.69 -0.34 -24.09
N ASP A 237 -13.41 0.40 -24.93
CA ASP A 237 -14.62 1.13 -24.59
C ASP A 237 -15.67 0.23 -23.91
N LYS A 238 -15.92 0.48 -22.62
CA LYS A 238 -17.20 0.18 -21.93
C LYS A 238 -17.95 1.50 -21.78
N ILE A 239 -18.27 2.11 -22.92
CA ILE A 239 -19.28 3.17 -22.97
C ILE A 239 -20.63 2.44 -22.91
N ILE A 240 -21.54 2.89 -22.04
CA ILE A 240 -22.93 2.45 -22.12
C ILE A 240 -23.50 3.21 -23.31
N ASP A 241 -23.64 2.52 -24.43
CA ASP A 241 -24.31 3.09 -25.60
C ASP A 241 -25.70 3.59 -25.15
N ASP A 242 -26.06 4.78 -25.59
CA ASP A 242 -27.28 5.54 -25.25
C ASP A 242 -27.31 6.31 -23.91
N ASN A 243 -26.32 6.15 -23.00
CA ASN A 243 -26.27 6.88 -21.71
C ASN A 243 -24.86 7.39 -21.33
N THR A 244 -24.06 7.75 -22.33
CA THR A 244 -22.63 8.10 -22.21
C THR A 244 -22.37 9.25 -21.24
N GLU A 245 -23.20 10.29 -21.26
CA GLU A 245 -23.09 11.45 -20.38
C GLU A 245 -23.38 11.09 -18.91
N ALA A 246 -24.44 10.32 -18.63
CA ALA A 246 -24.75 9.83 -17.28
C ALA A 246 -23.61 8.99 -16.71
N TRP A 247 -23.01 8.12 -17.54
CA TRP A 247 -21.84 7.32 -17.15
C TRP A 247 -20.61 8.19 -16.87
N CYS A 248 -20.36 9.20 -17.70
CA CYS A 248 -19.29 10.17 -17.46
C CYS A 248 -19.50 10.93 -16.15
N ILE A 249 -20.72 11.38 -15.89
CA ILE A 249 -21.10 12.09 -14.67
C ILE A 249 -20.93 11.18 -13.45
N ALA A 250 -21.33 9.90 -13.51
CA ALA A 250 -21.14 8.91 -12.44
C ALA A 250 -19.65 8.77 -12.07
N LYS A 251 -18.77 8.74 -13.06
CA LYS A 251 -17.33 8.70 -12.84
C LYS A 251 -16.79 9.99 -12.25
N ILE A 252 -17.26 11.15 -12.71
CA ILE A 252 -16.91 12.44 -12.10
C ILE A 252 -17.33 12.45 -10.63
N ILE A 253 -18.56 12.04 -10.31
CA ILE A 253 -19.09 11.91 -8.94
C ILE A 253 -18.16 11.06 -8.07
N ARG A 254 -17.74 9.88 -8.56
CA ARG A 254 -16.85 8.98 -7.80
C ARG A 254 -15.45 9.55 -7.56
N LEU A 255 -15.02 10.53 -8.36
CA LEU A 255 -13.71 11.16 -8.27
C LEU A 255 -13.71 12.45 -7.44
N VAL A 256 -14.79 13.23 -7.46
CA VAL A 256 -14.89 14.53 -6.76
C VAL A 256 -15.87 14.53 -5.58
N GLY A 257 -16.59 13.43 -5.36
CA GLY A 257 -17.58 13.26 -4.30
C GLY A 257 -19.04 13.38 -4.76
N PRO A 258 -20.01 12.99 -3.90
CA PRO A 258 -21.43 12.81 -4.24
C PRO A 258 -22.09 14.10 -4.69
N ILE A 259 -22.59 14.28 -5.93
CA ILE A 259 -23.21 15.54 -6.41
C ILE A 259 -24.72 15.59 -6.10
N SER A 260 -25.28 16.75 -5.72
CA SER A 260 -26.74 16.98 -5.51
C SER A 260 -27.56 16.90 -6.81
N PRO A 261 -28.89 16.63 -6.78
CA PRO A 261 -29.68 16.51 -8.00
C PRO A 261 -29.69 17.86 -8.76
N PRO A 262 -29.74 17.87 -10.10
CA PRO A 262 -29.80 19.10 -10.86
C PRO A 262 -31.09 19.86 -10.54
N VAL A 263 -31.01 21.19 -10.50
CA VAL A 263 -32.17 22.07 -10.26
C VAL A 263 -33.10 22.10 -11.48
N ASN A 264 -32.59 21.77 -12.66
CA ASN A 264 -33.36 21.67 -13.89
C ASN A 264 -33.91 20.25 -14.05
N GLU A 265 -35.24 20.11 -14.04
CA GLU A 265 -35.94 18.83 -14.16
C GLU A 265 -35.57 18.07 -15.44
N ALA A 266 -35.17 18.77 -16.52
CA ALA A 266 -34.78 18.15 -17.77
C ALA A 266 -33.51 17.26 -17.68
N PHE A 267 -32.72 17.39 -16.60
CA PHE A 267 -31.49 16.61 -16.39
C PHE A 267 -31.60 15.65 -15.20
N LEU A 268 -32.77 15.59 -14.57
CA LEU A 268 -33.00 14.78 -13.38
C LEU A 268 -32.79 13.29 -13.68
N ASP A 269 -33.24 12.82 -14.84
CA ASP A 269 -33.12 11.42 -15.26
C ASP A 269 -31.66 11.03 -15.50
N GLU A 270 -30.88 11.88 -16.18
CA GLU A 270 -29.45 11.68 -16.46
C GLU A 270 -28.62 11.60 -15.17
N PHE A 271 -28.88 12.49 -14.21
CA PHE A 271 -28.19 12.49 -12.92
C PHE A 271 -28.67 11.39 -11.97
N SER A 272 -29.96 11.01 -12.05
CA SER A 272 -30.49 9.88 -11.29
C SER A 272 -29.88 8.58 -11.79
N LEU A 273 -29.78 8.41 -13.10
CA LEU A 273 -29.08 7.30 -13.72
C LEU A 273 -27.59 7.31 -13.36
N ALA A 274 -26.92 8.46 -13.40
CA ALA A 274 -25.52 8.58 -13.00
C ALA A 274 -25.28 8.12 -11.54
N ARG A 275 -26.20 8.44 -10.62
CA ARG A 275 -26.12 7.98 -9.21
C ARG A 275 -26.40 6.50 -9.04
N ALA A 276 -27.34 5.94 -9.80
CA ALA A 276 -27.59 4.51 -9.81
C ALA A 276 -26.36 3.75 -10.33
N LEU A 277 -25.78 4.25 -11.43
CA LEU A 277 -24.55 3.73 -12.04
C LEU A 277 -23.33 3.86 -11.11
N GLU A 278 -23.24 4.94 -10.31
CA GLU A 278 -22.17 5.13 -9.33
C GLU A 278 -22.18 4.08 -8.21
N LYS A 279 -23.38 3.58 -7.85
CA LYS A 279 -23.60 2.53 -6.83
C LYS A 279 -23.55 1.11 -7.37
N GLU A 280 -23.31 0.92 -8.67
CA GLU A 280 -23.30 -0.39 -9.35
C GLU A 280 -24.65 -1.15 -9.28
N GLU A 281 -25.74 -0.43 -9.03
CA GLU A 281 -27.09 -0.95 -8.85
C GLU A 281 -28.03 -0.28 -9.88
N TYR A 282 -28.29 -0.96 -11.00
CA TYR A 282 -29.24 -0.49 -12.02
C TYR A 282 -30.43 -1.45 -12.13
N GLU A 283 -31.63 -0.92 -11.90
CA GLU A 283 -32.89 -1.59 -12.20
C GLU A 283 -33.29 -1.24 -13.63
N ASP A 284 -33.40 -2.26 -14.48
CA ASP A 284 -33.77 -2.09 -15.88
C ASP A 284 -35.23 -1.62 -15.98
N PRO A 285 -35.53 -0.45 -16.58
CA PRO A 285 -36.86 0.15 -16.53
C PRO A 285 -37.91 -0.56 -17.39
N GLU A 286 -37.50 -1.43 -18.32
CA GLU A 286 -38.43 -2.25 -19.09
C GLU A 286 -38.74 -3.59 -18.41
N THR A 287 -37.80 -4.11 -17.59
CA THR A 287 -37.88 -5.47 -17.03
C THR A 287 -37.99 -5.53 -15.51
N GLY A 288 -37.65 -4.46 -14.79
CA GLY A 288 -37.69 -4.38 -13.32
C GLY A 288 -36.63 -5.21 -12.59
N GLU A 289 -35.63 -5.74 -13.31
CA GLU A 289 -34.57 -6.56 -12.72
C GLU A 289 -33.31 -5.75 -12.37
N MET A 290 -32.75 -6.03 -11.20
CA MET A 290 -31.47 -5.47 -10.74
C MET A 290 -30.30 -6.15 -11.48
N LYS A 291 -29.61 -5.42 -12.35
CA LYS A 291 -28.45 -5.92 -13.12
C LYS A 291 -27.13 -5.40 -12.55
N LYS A 292 -26.20 -6.31 -12.22
CA LYS A 292 -24.79 -5.99 -11.96
C LYS A 292 -24.04 -5.91 -13.29
N PHE A 293 -23.45 -4.77 -13.62
CA PHE A 293 -22.69 -4.60 -14.87
C PHE A 293 -21.29 -5.26 -14.80
N ILE A 294 -21.24 -6.60 -14.81
CA ILE A 294 -20.10 -7.34 -15.39
C ILE A 294 -20.63 -8.54 -16.16
N THR A 295 -21.11 -8.33 -17.39
CA THR A 295 -21.23 -9.42 -18.36
C THR A 295 -20.19 -9.28 -19.45
N THR A 296 -19.31 -10.27 -19.50
CA THR A 296 -18.38 -10.52 -20.59
C THR A 296 -19.15 -11.16 -21.76
N LYS A 297 -18.97 -10.61 -22.97
CA LYS A 297 -18.71 -11.30 -24.27
C LYS A 297 -19.58 -10.90 -25.48
N TRP A 298 -18.84 -10.47 -26.52
CA TRP A 298 -18.95 -10.75 -27.96
C TRP A 298 -20.26 -10.48 -28.72
N THR A 299 -20.16 -9.62 -29.74
CA THR A 299 -20.98 -9.71 -30.96
C THR A 299 -20.12 -10.20 -32.12
N LYS A 300 -20.40 -11.42 -32.59
CA LYS A 300 -20.13 -11.84 -33.97
C LYS A 300 -21.40 -11.55 -34.77
N SER A 301 -21.24 -10.82 -35.86
CA SER A 301 -22.25 -10.45 -36.83
C SER A 301 -23.03 -11.64 -37.41
N SER A 302 -24.37 -11.54 -37.47
CA SER A 302 -25.19 -11.45 -38.70
C SER A 302 -26.70 -11.73 -38.44
N PRO A 303 -27.64 -11.08 -39.17
CA PRO A 303 -29.11 -11.27 -39.06
C PRO A 303 -29.69 -12.12 -40.23
N PRO A 304 -31.03 -12.24 -40.46
CA PRO A 304 -32.15 -12.61 -39.58
C PRO A 304 -33.06 -13.76 -40.15
N LEU A 305 -33.96 -14.27 -39.28
CA LEU A 305 -35.30 -14.94 -39.41
C LEU A 305 -35.91 -15.25 -40.82
N PRO A 306 -36.76 -16.32 -41.00
CA PRO A 306 -38.14 -16.31 -40.45
C PRO A 306 -38.92 -17.64 -40.18
N SER A 307 -39.95 -17.47 -39.33
CA SER A 307 -41.30 -18.07 -39.30
C SER A 307 -41.55 -19.58 -39.36
N MET A 308 -42.30 -20.11 -38.38
CA MET A 308 -43.66 -20.66 -38.63
C MET A 308 -44.42 -20.98 -37.33
N ALA A 309 -45.74 -21.03 -37.47
CA ALA A 309 -46.78 -20.91 -36.45
C ALA A 309 -47.30 -22.25 -35.87
N MET A 310 -48.36 -22.12 -35.04
CA MET A 310 -49.33 -23.14 -34.56
C MET A 310 -48.90 -23.96 -33.33
N SER A 311 -49.77 -24.38 -32.40
CA SER A 311 -51.18 -24.13 -32.08
C SER A 311 -51.50 -24.85 -30.74
N LEU A 312 -52.44 -24.26 -30.01
CA LEU A 312 -53.25 -24.67 -28.84
C LEU A 312 -53.50 -26.17 -28.53
N SER A 313 -53.58 -26.48 -27.21
CA SER A 313 -54.65 -27.24 -26.47
C SER A 313 -54.10 -28.15 -25.37
N HIS A 314 -54.76 -28.54 -24.26
CA HIS A 314 -55.91 -28.11 -23.43
C HIS A 314 -55.90 -29.03 -22.15
N CYS A 315 -56.48 -28.54 -21.03
CA CYS A 315 -57.20 -29.23 -19.90
C CYS A 315 -56.69 -28.80 -18.48
N PHE A 316 -57.41 -28.01 -17.63
CA PHE A 316 -58.67 -28.20 -16.84
C PHE A 316 -58.61 -29.37 -15.81
N LEU A 317 -59.09 -29.37 -14.55
CA LEU A 317 -60.00 -28.61 -13.65
C LEU A 317 -59.57 -28.95 -12.17
N LEU A 318 -59.51 -28.05 -11.16
CA LEU A 318 -60.57 -27.45 -10.29
C LEU A 318 -60.98 -28.32 -9.06
N VAL A 319 -60.96 -27.75 -7.83
CA VAL A 319 -62.09 -27.63 -6.86
C VAL A 319 -61.64 -26.93 -5.54
N THR A 320 -62.53 -26.05 -5.11
CA THR A 320 -62.52 -24.97 -4.10
C THR A 320 -63.11 -25.34 -2.73
N ALA A 321 -62.88 -24.52 -1.67
CA ALA A 321 -63.88 -23.79 -0.84
C ALA A 321 -63.51 -23.68 0.68
N VAL A 322 -63.89 -22.71 1.53
CA VAL A 322 -64.28 -21.27 1.55
C VAL A 322 -64.67 -20.91 3.02
N SER A 323 -64.45 -19.64 3.45
CA SER A 323 -65.12 -18.83 4.51
C SER A 323 -64.21 -18.43 5.70
N ARG A 324 -63.71 -17.19 5.85
CA ARG A 324 -64.33 -15.84 6.15
C ARG A 324 -64.77 -15.62 7.61
N LEU A 325 -64.12 -14.68 8.30
CA LEU A 325 -64.71 -13.55 9.05
C LEU A 325 -63.59 -12.52 9.39
N LEU A 326 -63.57 -11.35 8.73
CA LEU A 326 -63.96 -10.01 9.23
C LEU A 326 -62.91 -9.24 10.06
N ALA A 327 -62.27 -8.30 9.36
CA ALA A 327 -61.79 -6.97 9.72
C ALA A 327 -61.64 -6.57 11.21
N GLY A 328 -60.40 -6.36 11.62
CA GLY A 328 -59.99 -5.44 12.68
C GLY A 328 -58.66 -4.80 12.29
N THR A 329 -58.68 -3.51 12.00
CA THR A 329 -57.49 -2.70 11.67
C THR A 329 -56.57 -2.61 12.89
N ALA A 330 -55.50 -3.38 12.89
CA ALA A 330 -54.33 -3.13 13.72
C ALA A 330 -53.21 -2.67 12.79
N ALA A 331 -52.90 -1.37 12.84
CA ALA A 331 -51.66 -0.85 12.28
C ALA A 331 -50.51 -1.53 13.03
N THR A 332 -49.90 -2.54 12.42
CA THR A 332 -48.59 -3.04 12.84
C THR A 332 -47.57 -1.95 12.51
N PRO A 333 -46.87 -1.37 13.49
CA PRO A 333 -45.78 -0.49 13.17
C PRO A 333 -44.72 -1.33 12.44
N ILE A 334 -44.40 -0.94 11.21
CA ILE A 334 -43.17 -1.39 10.56
C ILE A 334 -42.07 -0.73 11.39
N LEU A 335 -41.53 -1.48 12.36
CA LEU A 335 -40.28 -1.16 13.01
C LEU A 335 -39.21 -1.24 11.93
N THR A 336 -38.97 -0.13 11.24
CA THR A 336 -37.69 0.10 10.58
C THR A 336 -36.67 0.23 11.70
N THR A 337 -36.11 -0.89 12.16
CA THR A 337 -34.88 -0.87 12.94
C THR A 337 -33.79 -0.33 12.03
N SER A 338 -33.61 0.98 12.05
CA SER A 338 -32.31 1.59 11.79
C SER A 338 -31.36 0.90 12.77
N SER A 339 -30.62 -0.11 12.32
CA SER A 339 -29.61 -0.77 13.17
C SER A 339 -28.69 0.33 13.68
N ALA A 340 -28.72 0.59 14.97
CA ALA A 340 -27.80 1.53 15.59
C ALA A 340 -26.36 1.06 15.28
N ALA A 341 -25.44 2.02 15.10
CA ALA A 341 -24.04 1.68 14.89
C ALA A 341 -23.51 0.81 16.05
N PRO A 342 -22.66 -0.18 15.79
CA PRO A 342 -22.23 -1.11 16.82
C PRO A 342 -21.31 -0.40 17.81
N VAL A 343 -21.66 -0.41 19.10
CA VAL A 343 -20.87 0.19 20.18
C VAL A 343 -20.32 -0.92 21.08
N VAL A 344 -19.04 -0.82 21.43
CA VAL A 344 -18.37 -1.72 22.38
C VAL A 344 -17.86 -0.92 23.58
N ASP A 345 -18.03 -1.46 24.80
CA ASP A 345 -17.59 -0.84 26.04
C ASP A 345 -16.43 -1.63 26.65
N LEU A 346 -15.25 -1.00 26.73
CA LEU A 346 -14.04 -1.59 27.29
C LEU A 346 -13.79 -1.15 28.74
N GLY A 347 -14.73 -0.44 29.36
CA GLY A 347 -14.62 0.14 30.70
C GLY A 347 -13.80 1.42 30.74
N TYR A 348 -12.62 1.45 30.11
CA TYR A 348 -11.81 2.67 30.00
C TYR A 348 -12.27 3.60 28.87
N SER A 349 -12.95 3.06 27.85
CA SER A 349 -13.43 3.81 26.69
C SER A 349 -14.56 3.04 26.03
N GLN A 350 -15.50 3.76 25.42
CA GLN A 350 -16.52 3.21 24.55
C GLN A 350 -16.17 3.54 23.09
N TYR A 351 -16.35 2.58 22.18
CA TYR A 351 -16.00 2.74 20.77
C TYR A 351 -17.19 2.41 19.87
N GLU A 352 -17.53 3.32 18.95
CA GLU A 352 -18.54 3.12 17.90
C GLU A 352 -17.85 2.71 16.60
N GLY A 353 -18.13 1.49 16.14
CA GLY A 353 -17.61 0.90 14.91
C GLY A 353 -18.54 1.09 13.72
N THR A 354 -18.39 0.20 12.74
CA THR A 354 -19.24 0.12 11.55
C THR A 354 -19.62 -1.33 11.27
N THR A 355 -20.89 -1.59 10.98
CA THR A 355 -21.35 -2.89 10.46
C THR A 355 -21.26 -2.88 8.94
N LEU A 356 -20.52 -3.84 8.38
CA LEU A 356 -20.39 -4.05 6.93
C LEU A 356 -21.56 -4.88 6.39
N SER A 357 -21.80 -4.83 5.09
CA SER A 357 -22.82 -5.65 4.41
C SER A 357 -22.55 -7.16 4.47
N SER A 358 -21.32 -7.57 4.80
CA SER A 358 -20.94 -8.95 5.06
C SER A 358 -21.26 -9.41 6.48
N GLU A 359 -22.07 -8.67 7.24
CA GLU A 359 -22.41 -8.94 8.64
C GLU A 359 -21.17 -9.03 9.54
N VAL A 360 -20.18 -8.18 9.27
CA VAL A 360 -18.96 -8.02 10.07
C VAL A 360 -18.96 -6.64 10.70
N ASN A 361 -18.81 -6.56 12.02
CA ASN A 361 -18.51 -5.32 12.72
C ASN A 361 -17.01 -5.05 12.67
N GLN A 362 -16.63 -3.82 12.29
CA GLN A 362 -15.26 -3.34 12.35
C GLN A 362 -15.12 -2.16 13.32
N TYR A 363 -14.06 -2.21 14.13
CA TYR A 363 -13.67 -1.17 15.07
C TYR A 363 -12.22 -0.80 14.75
N LEU A 364 -12.00 0.32 14.10
CA LEU A 364 -10.72 0.74 13.55
C LEU A 364 -10.17 1.94 14.32
N GLY A 365 -8.89 1.89 14.71
CA GLY A 365 -8.21 3.02 15.36
C GLY A 365 -8.39 3.13 16.87
N MET A 366 -8.66 2.03 17.57
CA MET A 366 -8.79 2.03 19.03
C MET A 366 -7.42 2.11 19.70
N ARG A 367 -7.30 2.85 20.81
CA ARG A 367 -6.02 2.94 21.54
C ARG A 367 -5.85 1.73 22.44
N PHE A 368 -4.82 0.91 22.20
CA PHE A 368 -4.45 -0.16 23.15
C PHE A 368 -3.37 0.29 24.15
N ALA A 369 -2.75 1.46 23.91
CA ALA A 369 -1.74 2.06 24.76
C ALA A 369 -1.86 3.59 24.79
N ALA A 370 -1.24 4.22 25.78
CA ALA A 370 -1.02 5.66 25.81
C ALA A 370 -0.10 6.10 24.65
N PRO A 371 -0.28 7.31 24.08
CA PRO A 371 0.63 7.85 23.07
C PRO A 371 2.07 7.88 23.58
N PRO A 372 3.07 7.28 22.89
CA PRO A 372 4.46 7.21 23.36
C PRO A 372 5.22 8.52 23.12
N LEU A 373 4.64 9.64 23.52
CA LEU A 373 5.13 10.99 23.28
C LEU A 373 5.90 11.56 24.49
N GLY A 374 6.76 12.55 24.23
CA GLY A 374 7.49 13.27 25.28
C GLY A 374 8.25 12.32 26.20
N ASN A 375 7.92 12.33 27.50
CA ASN A 375 8.59 11.48 28.49
C ASN A 375 8.33 9.96 28.30
N LEU A 376 7.32 9.58 27.51
CA LEU A 376 7.04 8.18 27.17
C LEU A 376 7.85 7.66 25.96
N ARG A 377 8.62 8.53 25.29
CA ARG A 377 9.57 8.07 24.26
C ARG A 377 10.63 7.17 24.87
N PHE A 378 10.98 6.12 24.14
CA PHE A 378 12.00 5.13 24.52
C PHE A 378 11.71 4.45 25.87
N ARG A 379 10.41 4.33 26.22
CA ARG A 379 9.91 3.59 27.38
C ARG A 379 8.96 2.49 26.93
N ALA A 380 8.75 1.50 27.78
CA ALA A 380 7.68 0.53 27.66
C ALA A 380 6.33 1.26 27.51
N PRO A 381 5.40 0.73 26.70
CA PRO A 381 4.08 1.34 26.57
C PRO A 381 3.30 1.28 27.88
N GLN A 382 2.37 2.21 28.06
CA GLN A 382 1.49 2.26 29.23
C GLN A 382 0.04 2.04 28.80
N GLU A 383 -0.81 1.59 29.73
CA GLU A 383 -2.26 1.48 29.46
C GLU A 383 -2.84 2.84 29.01
N PRO A 384 -3.84 2.83 28.10
CA PRO A 384 -4.47 4.05 27.62
C PRO A 384 -5.24 4.76 28.75
N ALA A 385 -5.24 6.09 28.73
CA ALA A 385 -6.03 6.87 29.67
C ALA A 385 -7.53 6.66 29.45
N PRO A 386 -8.37 6.64 30.51
CA PRO A 386 -9.81 6.59 30.35
C PRO A 386 -10.35 7.79 29.57
N THR A 387 -11.33 7.55 28.70
CA THR A 387 -12.04 8.59 27.95
C THR A 387 -13.47 8.73 28.45
N THR A 388 -14.10 9.87 28.13
CA THR A 388 -15.52 10.09 28.42
C THR A 388 -16.30 10.14 27.11
N GLY A 389 -17.50 9.54 27.11
CA GLY A 389 -18.34 9.43 25.92
C GLY A 389 -17.82 8.41 24.90
N ILE A 390 -18.60 8.26 23.82
CA ILE A 390 -18.33 7.32 22.74
C ILE A 390 -17.27 7.90 21.81
N GLN A 391 -16.20 7.14 21.59
CA GLN A 391 -15.13 7.45 20.64
C GLN A 391 -15.43 6.81 19.28
N GLU A 392 -15.11 7.48 18.19
CA GLU A 392 -15.27 6.88 16.86
C GLU A 392 -14.15 5.88 16.57
N ALA A 393 -14.52 4.66 16.18
CA ALA A 393 -13.61 3.61 15.73
C ALA A 393 -13.95 3.17 14.30
N LYS A 394 -13.98 4.14 13.37
CA LYS A 394 -14.47 3.93 11.98
C LYS A 394 -13.37 4.01 10.92
N THR A 395 -12.18 4.51 11.28
CA THR A 395 -11.09 4.77 10.34
C THR A 395 -9.77 4.26 10.89
N LEU A 396 -8.92 3.74 10.00
CA LEU A 396 -7.54 3.41 10.33
C LEU A 396 -6.79 4.70 10.69
N GLN A 397 -6.09 4.66 11.82
CA GLN A 397 -5.23 5.75 12.29
C GLN A 397 -3.83 5.68 11.69
N THR A 398 -2.98 6.64 12.03
CA THR A 398 -1.57 6.67 11.62
C THR A 398 -0.82 5.45 12.11
N VAL A 399 0.07 4.93 11.27
CA VAL A 399 1.05 3.88 11.64
C VAL A 399 2.28 4.51 12.28
N CYS A 400 3.19 3.71 12.84
CA CYS A 400 4.36 4.22 13.55
C CYS A 400 5.41 4.81 12.59
N LEU A 401 6.19 5.79 13.09
CA LEU A 401 7.28 6.39 12.30
C LEU A 401 8.41 5.40 12.06
N GLY A 402 8.55 4.98 10.80
CA GLY A 402 9.67 4.18 10.33
C GLY A 402 10.87 5.00 9.84
N ASN A 403 11.90 4.31 9.40
CA ASN A 403 13.07 4.87 8.71
C ASN A 403 12.64 5.70 7.50
N GLY A 404 13.24 6.89 7.35
CA GLY A 404 13.04 7.73 6.17
C GLY A 404 11.64 8.33 6.01
N ALA A 405 10.73 8.14 6.98
CA ALA A 405 9.43 8.79 6.99
C ALA A 405 9.59 10.32 6.87
N GLN A 406 8.86 10.91 5.93
CA GLN A 406 8.91 12.34 5.66
C GLN A 406 7.86 13.06 6.50
N LEU A 407 8.25 14.09 7.23
CA LEU A 407 7.38 14.86 8.11
C LEU A 407 7.09 16.27 7.53
N PRO A 408 5.85 16.80 7.70
CA PRO A 408 4.71 16.16 8.35
C PRO A 408 4.11 15.03 7.50
N SER A 409 3.66 13.97 8.15
CA SER A 409 3.02 12.82 7.50
C SER A 409 1.56 12.72 7.94
N ALA A 410 0.67 12.46 6.99
CA ALA A 410 -0.72 12.12 7.27
C ALA A 410 -0.92 10.61 7.54
N LEU A 411 0.12 9.80 7.31
CA LEU A 411 0.06 8.34 7.41
C LEU A 411 0.86 7.79 8.59
N GLN A 412 1.90 8.51 9.04
CA GLN A 412 2.80 8.06 10.09
C GLN A 412 2.91 9.12 11.20
N SER A 413 2.94 8.68 12.45
CA SER A 413 3.04 9.53 13.63
C SER A 413 3.76 8.79 14.76
N GLU A 414 4.31 9.51 15.74
CA GLU A 414 4.72 8.87 17.01
C GLU A 414 3.50 8.42 17.81
N ASP A 415 2.39 9.14 17.70
CA ASP A 415 1.11 8.70 18.23
C ASP A 415 0.51 7.66 17.28
N CYS A 416 0.88 6.40 17.48
CA CYS A 416 0.58 5.32 16.55
C CYS A 416 0.08 4.02 17.17
N LEU A 417 0.04 3.90 18.51
CA LEU A 417 -0.29 2.65 19.22
C LEU A 417 -1.80 2.36 19.21
N PHE A 418 -2.29 1.97 18.02
CA PHE A 418 -3.68 1.68 17.73
C PHE A 418 -3.88 0.20 17.38
N ALA A 419 -5.07 -0.30 17.70
CA ALA A 419 -5.58 -1.64 17.38
C ALA A 419 -6.88 -1.54 16.58
N ASN A 420 -7.11 -2.54 15.74
CA ASN A 420 -8.24 -2.69 14.86
C ASN A 420 -8.83 -4.09 15.06
N VAL A 421 -10.15 -4.18 15.18
CA VAL A 421 -10.87 -5.44 15.42
C VAL A 421 -11.96 -5.65 14.38
N TRP A 422 -12.00 -6.85 13.80
CA TRP A 422 -13.10 -7.34 12.96
C TRP A 422 -13.74 -8.55 13.64
N THR A 423 -15.06 -8.52 13.80
CA THR A 423 -15.82 -9.56 14.50
C THR A 423 -17.20 -9.76 13.85
N PRO A 424 -17.81 -10.95 13.87
CA PRO A 424 -19.17 -11.15 13.38
C PRO A 424 -20.16 -10.18 14.02
N ALA A 425 -21.10 -9.64 13.24
CA ALA A 425 -22.13 -8.72 13.73
C ALA A 425 -23.07 -9.38 14.76
N SER A 426 -23.21 -10.70 14.69
CA SER A 426 -23.99 -11.52 15.62
C SER A 426 -23.21 -11.93 16.89
N ALA A 427 -21.90 -11.62 16.97
CA ALA A 427 -21.09 -11.99 18.12
C ALA A 427 -21.51 -11.19 19.36
N THR A 428 -21.49 -11.87 20.51
CA THR A 428 -21.83 -11.32 21.83
C THR A 428 -20.74 -11.66 22.82
N ILE A 429 -20.77 -11.08 24.02
CA ILE A 429 -19.78 -11.32 25.07
C ILE A 429 -19.67 -12.79 25.53
N THR A 430 -20.62 -13.64 25.15
CA THR A 430 -20.64 -15.09 25.44
C THR A 430 -20.27 -15.96 24.24
N SER A 431 -20.01 -15.39 23.06
CA SER A 431 -19.74 -16.14 21.83
C SER A 431 -18.45 -16.95 21.85
N LYS A 432 -17.41 -16.48 22.57
CA LYS A 432 -16.15 -17.20 22.79
C LYS A 432 -15.50 -17.70 21.48
N LEU A 433 -15.36 -16.79 20.51
CA LEU A 433 -14.77 -17.10 19.21
C LEU A 433 -13.23 -17.12 19.25
N PRO A 434 -12.55 -18.02 18.52
CA PRO A 434 -11.10 -17.98 18.34
C PRO A 434 -10.60 -16.60 17.88
N VAL A 435 -9.52 -16.12 18.50
CA VAL A 435 -8.94 -14.80 18.24
C VAL A 435 -7.66 -14.95 17.42
N TRP A 436 -7.60 -14.25 16.29
CA TRP A 436 -6.45 -14.16 15.41
C TRP A 436 -5.79 -12.79 15.56
N ILE A 437 -4.64 -12.74 16.24
CA ILE A 437 -3.82 -11.53 16.29
C ILE A 437 -2.81 -11.57 15.14
N TYR A 438 -2.79 -10.54 14.30
CA TYR A 438 -1.78 -10.38 13.26
C TYR A 438 -0.76 -9.28 13.63
N ILE A 439 0.52 -9.65 13.59
CA ILE A 439 1.69 -8.82 13.85
C ILE A 439 2.34 -8.49 12.49
N GLN A 440 2.31 -7.21 12.12
CA GLN A 440 2.86 -6.76 10.84
C GLN A 440 4.39 -6.87 10.76
N GLY A 441 4.90 -6.96 9.52
CA GLY A 441 6.31 -6.93 9.19
C GLY A 441 6.88 -5.53 8.97
N GLY A 442 7.99 -5.48 8.22
CA GLY A 442 8.71 -4.25 7.86
C GLY A 442 10.11 -4.12 8.47
N GLY A 443 10.76 -5.26 8.71
CA GLY A 443 12.18 -5.34 9.09
C GLY A 443 12.53 -4.62 10.41
N TYR A 444 11.55 -4.44 11.31
CA TYR A 444 11.65 -3.60 12.51
C TYR A 444 11.97 -2.12 12.23
N ALA A 445 11.97 -1.71 10.96
CA ALA A 445 12.39 -0.39 10.50
C ALA A 445 11.23 0.44 9.96
N SER A 446 10.11 -0.18 9.58
CA SER A 446 8.89 0.48 9.12
C SER A 446 7.67 -0.38 9.42
N ASP A 447 6.49 0.25 9.45
CA ASP A 447 5.21 -0.45 9.48
C ASP A 447 4.76 -0.72 8.04
N SER A 448 5.15 -1.87 7.49
CA SER A 448 4.93 -2.19 6.07
C SER A 448 3.53 -2.74 5.76
N ASN A 449 2.76 -3.15 6.79
CA ASN A 449 1.51 -3.88 6.60
C ASN A 449 0.38 -3.40 7.54
N GLY A 450 0.50 -2.23 8.18
CA GLY A 450 -0.37 -1.77 9.28
C GLY A 450 -1.79 -1.35 8.87
N ARG A 451 -2.16 -1.55 7.60
CA ARG A 451 -3.43 -1.11 7.01
C ARG A 451 -4.19 -2.23 6.32
N TYR A 452 -3.97 -3.47 6.75
CA TYR A 452 -4.70 -4.62 6.25
C TYR A 452 -6.16 -4.64 6.70
N ASN A 453 -6.97 -5.49 6.07
CA ASN A 453 -8.39 -5.66 6.35
C ASN A 453 -8.71 -7.11 6.72
N GLY A 454 -9.20 -7.33 7.95
CA GLY A 454 -9.57 -8.66 8.46
C GLY A 454 -10.97 -9.15 8.06
N SER A 455 -11.81 -8.31 7.43
CA SER A 455 -13.23 -8.64 7.21
C SER A 455 -13.45 -9.90 6.36
N THR A 456 -12.66 -10.11 5.31
CA THR A 456 -12.81 -11.27 4.43
C THR A 456 -12.53 -12.58 5.15
N VAL A 457 -11.51 -12.66 6.00
CA VAL A 457 -11.25 -13.91 6.73
C VAL A 457 -12.30 -14.20 7.80
N VAL A 458 -12.91 -13.16 8.40
CA VAL A 458 -14.07 -13.32 9.29
C VAL A 458 -15.25 -13.92 8.51
N GLU A 459 -15.56 -13.36 7.34
CA GLU A 459 -16.62 -13.85 6.45
C GLU A 459 -16.36 -15.31 6.01
N GLN A 460 -15.16 -15.59 5.48
CA GLN A 460 -14.80 -16.90 4.93
C GLN A 460 -14.66 -17.98 6.01
N SER A 461 -14.45 -17.60 7.28
CA SER A 461 -14.53 -18.53 8.41
C SER A 461 -15.95 -19.00 8.72
N GLY A 462 -16.96 -18.48 8.02
CA GLY A 462 -18.37 -18.68 8.33
C GLY A 462 -18.77 -17.94 9.59
N GLN A 463 -18.19 -16.75 9.85
CA GLN A 463 -18.44 -15.94 11.04
C GLN A 463 -17.97 -16.59 12.36
N ASN A 464 -16.81 -17.26 12.35
CA ASN A 464 -16.31 -18.05 13.49
C ASN A 464 -14.93 -17.61 14.02
N VAL A 465 -14.46 -16.40 13.69
CA VAL A 465 -13.20 -15.86 14.22
C VAL A 465 -13.33 -14.37 14.52
N VAL A 466 -12.52 -13.88 15.47
CA VAL A 466 -12.27 -12.46 15.69
C VAL A 466 -10.85 -12.14 15.25
N VAL A 467 -10.66 -11.10 14.43
CA VAL A 467 -9.34 -10.70 13.94
C VAL A 467 -8.91 -9.40 14.60
N VAL A 468 -7.67 -9.35 15.07
CA VAL A 468 -7.03 -8.19 15.69
C VAL A 468 -5.76 -7.83 14.92
N MET A 469 -5.66 -6.59 14.45
CA MET A 469 -4.45 -6.04 13.83
C MET A 469 -4.06 -4.75 14.56
N PHE A 470 -2.77 -4.42 14.60
CA PHE A 470 -2.28 -3.31 15.41
C PHE A 470 -0.92 -2.80 14.93
N ASN A 471 -0.54 -1.62 15.42
CA ASN A 471 0.78 -1.04 15.19
C ASN A 471 1.69 -1.21 16.42
N TYR A 472 3.01 -1.23 16.20
CA TYR A 472 4.02 -1.20 17.25
C TYR A 472 5.17 -0.28 16.82
N ARG A 473 5.89 0.32 17.77
CA ARG A 473 7.00 1.22 17.42
C ARG A 473 8.12 0.47 16.70
N VAL A 474 8.67 1.11 15.69
CA VAL A 474 9.76 0.61 14.84
C VAL A 474 10.93 1.59 14.82
N ALA A 475 12.02 1.22 14.16
CA ALA A 475 13.22 2.02 13.97
C ALA A 475 13.78 2.55 15.30
N ALA A 476 14.37 3.76 15.31
CA ALA A 476 14.90 4.37 16.54
C ALA A 476 13.83 4.55 17.64
N PHE A 477 12.54 4.67 17.31
CA PHE A 477 11.49 4.85 18.32
C PHE A 477 11.15 3.54 19.06
N GLY A 478 11.37 2.39 18.41
CA GLY A 478 11.08 1.05 18.97
C GLY A 478 12.31 0.27 19.43
N PHE A 479 13.48 0.52 18.83
CA PHE A 479 14.65 -0.35 18.95
C PHE A 479 15.96 0.38 19.22
N LEU A 480 15.92 1.63 19.73
CA LEU A 480 17.12 2.30 20.21
C LEU A 480 17.68 1.58 21.45
N ALA A 481 18.97 1.23 21.41
CA ALA A 481 19.63 0.43 22.44
C ALA A 481 20.90 1.10 22.99
N SER A 482 21.01 1.16 24.32
CA SER A 482 22.18 1.62 25.09
C SER A 482 21.95 1.31 26.57
N GLU A 483 23.01 1.21 27.37
CA GLU A 483 22.88 1.18 28.83
C GLU A 483 22.19 2.44 29.38
N LYS A 484 22.28 3.59 28.70
CA LYS A 484 21.53 4.81 29.08
C LYS A 484 20.02 4.63 28.88
N ILE A 485 19.62 3.91 27.82
CA ILE A 485 18.21 3.53 27.61
C ILE A 485 17.79 2.55 28.70
N ARG A 486 18.58 1.50 28.99
CA ARG A 486 18.25 0.55 30.06
C ARG A 486 18.08 1.22 31.42
N ALA A 487 18.91 2.23 31.74
CA ALA A 487 18.89 2.89 33.03
C ALA A 487 17.67 3.80 33.26
N ASN A 488 17.13 4.45 32.21
CA ASN A 488 16.04 5.43 32.35
C ASN A 488 15.05 5.37 31.17
N GLY A 489 14.76 4.16 30.72
CA GLY A 489 13.91 3.84 29.58
C GLY A 489 13.77 2.31 29.49
N ASP A 490 13.40 1.82 28.32
CA ASP A 490 13.21 0.38 28.10
C ASP A 490 13.73 -0.01 26.72
N LEU A 491 14.55 -1.05 26.69
CA LEU A 491 15.05 -1.67 25.46
C LEU A 491 13.91 -2.42 24.76
N ASN A 492 14.06 -2.68 23.46
CA ASN A 492 13.09 -3.44 22.67
C ASN A 492 11.64 -2.91 22.83
N ALA A 493 11.47 -1.60 22.97
CA ALA A 493 10.17 -0.96 23.21
C ALA A 493 9.09 -1.37 22.19
N GLY A 494 9.47 -1.61 20.93
CA GLY A 494 8.58 -2.15 19.90
C GLY A 494 8.02 -3.55 20.22
N LEU A 495 8.83 -4.45 20.80
CA LEU A 495 8.35 -5.77 21.26
C LEU A 495 7.50 -5.64 22.54
N LEU A 496 7.78 -4.64 23.37
CA LEU A 496 6.97 -4.35 24.55
C LEU A 496 5.59 -3.77 24.17
N ASP A 497 5.47 -3.04 23.06
CA ASP A 497 4.20 -2.64 22.45
C ASP A 497 3.35 -3.87 22.10
N GLN A 498 3.95 -4.87 21.46
CA GLN A 498 3.29 -6.12 21.12
C GLN A 498 2.84 -6.89 22.38
N GLN A 499 3.69 -6.98 23.43
CA GLN A 499 3.31 -7.58 24.72
C GLN A 499 2.11 -6.87 25.37
N LEU A 500 2.08 -5.54 25.34
CA LEU A 500 0.94 -4.80 25.90
C LEU A 500 -0.34 -5.06 25.11
N LEU A 501 -0.28 -5.17 23.78
CA LEU A 501 -1.45 -5.56 22.99
C LEU A 501 -1.94 -6.96 23.39
N PHE A 502 -1.07 -7.95 23.56
CA PHE A 502 -1.52 -9.29 23.96
C PHE A 502 -2.27 -9.26 25.29
N ARG A 503 -1.79 -8.47 26.26
CA ARG A 503 -2.49 -8.24 27.52
C ARG A 503 -3.80 -7.48 27.33
N TRP A 504 -3.84 -6.49 26.44
CA TRP A 504 -5.07 -5.79 26.06
C TRP A 504 -6.11 -6.75 25.48
N VAL A 505 -5.70 -7.67 24.59
CA VAL A 505 -6.56 -8.72 24.03
C VAL A 505 -7.08 -9.62 25.14
N LYS A 506 -6.21 -10.15 26.02
CA LYS A 506 -6.64 -10.97 27.17
C LYS A 506 -7.67 -10.27 28.05
N LYS A 507 -7.53 -8.95 28.24
CA LYS A 507 -8.41 -8.15 29.10
C LYS A 507 -9.75 -7.79 28.44
N TYR A 508 -9.77 -7.55 27.13
CA TYR A 508 -10.89 -6.86 26.48
C TYR A 508 -11.54 -7.61 25.31
N ILE A 509 -10.90 -8.62 24.72
CA ILE A 509 -11.40 -9.22 23.48
C ILE A 509 -12.75 -9.92 23.63
N GLN A 510 -13.09 -10.33 24.85
CA GLN A 510 -14.41 -10.86 25.16
C GLN A 510 -15.54 -9.88 24.85
N GLN A 511 -15.30 -8.56 24.96
CA GLN A 511 -16.31 -7.55 24.62
C GLN A 511 -16.67 -7.55 23.12
N PHE A 512 -15.77 -8.06 22.29
CA PHE A 512 -15.97 -8.26 20.86
C PHE A 512 -16.46 -9.68 20.52
N GLY A 513 -16.74 -10.50 21.53
CA GLY A 513 -17.13 -11.90 21.41
C GLY A 513 -16.00 -12.90 21.21
N GLY A 514 -14.73 -12.45 21.29
CA GLY A 514 -13.57 -13.33 21.24
C GLY A 514 -13.36 -14.12 22.54
N ASP A 515 -12.70 -15.27 22.45
CA ASP A 515 -12.24 -16.03 23.60
C ASP A 515 -10.81 -15.61 23.99
N PRO A 516 -10.61 -14.93 25.14
CA PRO A 516 -9.27 -14.60 25.60
C PRO A 516 -8.41 -15.86 25.84
N ASP A 517 -9.00 -17.03 26.03
CA ASP A 517 -8.27 -18.28 26.27
C ASP A 517 -7.99 -19.07 24.97
N HIS A 518 -8.46 -18.57 23.82
CA HIS A 518 -8.20 -19.13 22.50
C HIS A 518 -7.60 -18.08 21.55
N VAL A 519 -6.40 -17.61 21.88
CA VAL A 519 -5.67 -16.60 21.10
C VAL A 519 -4.55 -17.27 20.29
N VAL A 520 -4.51 -17.00 18.98
CA VAL A 520 -3.42 -17.40 18.08
C VAL A 520 -2.73 -16.14 17.57
N ILE A 521 -1.41 -16.07 17.76
CA ILE A 521 -0.59 -15.00 17.20
C ILE A 521 -0.07 -15.41 15.82
N HIS A 522 -0.11 -14.50 14.87
CA HIS A 522 0.34 -14.68 13.51
C HIS A 522 1.20 -13.49 13.15
N GLY A 523 2.42 -13.70 12.65
CA GLY A 523 3.23 -12.62 12.15
C GLY A 523 3.81 -12.95 10.78
N ALA A 524 4.03 -11.90 9.98
CA ALA A 524 4.72 -12.00 8.69
C ALA A 524 6.04 -11.21 8.71
N SER A 525 7.11 -11.73 8.11
CA SER A 525 8.42 -11.06 8.06
C SER A 525 8.95 -10.73 9.47
N ALA A 526 9.29 -9.47 9.76
CA ALA A 526 9.63 -9.02 11.12
C ALA A 526 8.53 -9.29 12.16
N GLY A 527 7.27 -9.39 11.76
CA GLY A 527 6.20 -9.88 12.62
C GLY A 527 6.36 -11.37 12.94
N ALA A 528 6.77 -12.19 11.98
CA ALA A 528 7.06 -13.62 12.18
C ALA A 528 8.31 -13.80 13.07
N GLY A 529 9.34 -12.97 12.87
CA GLY A 529 10.46 -12.84 13.79
C GLY A 529 9.99 -12.46 15.20
N SER A 530 9.09 -11.49 15.33
CA SER A 530 8.49 -11.12 16.62
C SER A 530 7.72 -12.28 17.26
N VAL A 531 6.95 -13.06 16.49
CA VAL A 531 6.30 -14.30 16.98
C VAL A 531 7.33 -15.25 17.59
N ALA A 532 8.45 -15.50 16.89
CA ALA A 532 9.53 -16.32 17.42
C ALA A 532 10.08 -15.73 18.73
N LEU A 533 10.36 -14.43 18.76
CA LEU A 533 10.87 -13.74 19.95
C LEU A 533 9.87 -13.77 21.12
N HIS A 534 8.56 -13.70 20.87
CA HIS A 534 7.53 -13.85 21.90
C HIS A 534 7.43 -15.29 22.44
N LEU A 535 7.66 -16.29 21.59
CA LEU A 535 7.79 -17.67 22.07
C LEU A 535 9.00 -17.82 22.99
N MET A 536 10.10 -17.11 22.72
CA MET A 536 11.34 -17.15 23.51
C MET A 536 11.40 -16.14 24.67
N ALA A 537 10.42 -15.24 24.76
CA ALA A 537 10.43 -14.12 25.71
C ALA A 537 10.61 -14.61 27.16
N TYR A 538 11.47 -13.94 27.90
CA TYR A 538 11.76 -14.25 29.31
C TYR A 538 12.22 -15.70 29.53
N GLY A 539 12.93 -16.28 28.55
CA GLY A 539 13.40 -17.67 28.59
C GLY A 539 12.29 -18.70 28.33
N GLY A 540 11.23 -18.31 27.62
CA GLY A 540 10.09 -19.17 27.30
C GLY A 540 9.03 -19.24 28.40
N ARG A 541 8.93 -18.19 29.25
CA ARG A 541 7.89 -18.12 30.28
C ARG A 541 6.52 -18.05 29.61
N ASN A 542 5.64 -19.01 29.93
CA ASN A 542 4.27 -19.00 29.42
C ASN A 542 3.38 -18.17 30.36
N ASP A 543 3.02 -16.96 29.91
CA ASP A 543 2.11 -16.04 30.60
C ASP A 543 0.63 -16.23 30.15
N ASP A 544 0.33 -17.34 29.45
CA ASP A 544 -1.00 -17.71 28.91
C ASP A 544 -1.64 -16.63 28.02
N LEU A 545 -0.78 -15.93 27.27
CA LEU A 545 -1.16 -14.85 26.34
C LEU A 545 -1.68 -15.37 25.00
N PHE A 546 -1.26 -16.57 24.58
CA PHE A 546 -1.65 -17.22 23.35
C PHE A 546 -1.48 -18.73 23.46
N ILE A 547 -2.18 -19.49 22.63
CA ILE A 547 -2.20 -20.96 22.62
C ILE A 547 -1.75 -21.58 21.30
N GLY A 548 -1.40 -20.75 20.31
CA GLY A 548 -0.87 -21.17 19.02
C GLY A 548 -0.13 -20.02 18.34
N ALA A 549 0.81 -20.35 17.45
CA ALA A 549 1.62 -19.35 16.76
C ALA A 549 1.80 -19.67 15.27
N ILE A 550 1.75 -18.64 14.44
CA ILE A 550 2.00 -18.71 12.99
C ILE A 550 3.17 -17.78 12.63
N GLY A 551 4.21 -18.33 12.01
CA GLY A 551 5.33 -17.57 11.44
C GLY A 551 5.34 -17.63 9.92
N GLU A 552 4.87 -16.57 9.26
CA GLU A 552 4.87 -16.39 7.81
C GLU A 552 6.18 -15.68 7.40
N SER A 553 7.16 -16.43 6.88
CA SER A 553 8.52 -15.98 6.58
C SER A 553 9.24 -15.39 7.81
N ILE A 554 9.76 -16.26 8.68
CA ILE A 554 10.50 -15.87 9.89
C ILE A 554 11.61 -14.88 9.51
N PHE A 555 11.76 -13.78 10.24
CA PHE A 555 12.86 -12.83 10.02
C PHE A 555 13.73 -12.69 11.27
N LEU A 556 14.90 -13.33 11.26
CA LEU A 556 15.91 -13.22 12.31
C LEU A 556 17.17 -12.55 11.75
N PRO A 557 17.27 -11.21 11.73
CA PRO A 557 18.53 -10.51 11.45
C PRO A 557 19.50 -10.65 12.64
N ALA A 558 20.70 -10.08 12.50
CA ALA A 558 21.60 -9.90 13.64
C ALA A 558 20.87 -9.18 14.79
N SER A 559 21.01 -9.74 16.00
CA SER A 559 20.46 -9.22 17.24
C SER A 559 21.60 -8.94 18.24
N PRO A 560 22.38 -7.85 18.06
CA PRO A 560 23.56 -7.58 18.87
C PRO A 560 23.19 -7.37 20.34
N LYS A 561 24.17 -7.52 21.23
CA LYS A 561 24.01 -7.15 22.64
C LYS A 561 24.04 -5.64 22.80
N VAL A 562 23.44 -5.15 23.88
CA VAL A 562 23.37 -3.71 24.20
C VAL A 562 24.75 -3.03 24.14
N SER A 563 25.78 -3.66 24.70
CA SER A 563 27.15 -3.13 24.70
C SER A 563 27.75 -2.93 23.31
N GLU A 564 27.26 -3.67 22.30
CA GLU A 564 27.72 -3.60 20.90
C GLU A 564 27.01 -2.49 20.11
N LEU A 565 25.99 -1.86 20.70
CA LEU A 565 25.13 -0.83 20.08
C LEU A 565 25.35 0.58 20.66
N GLU A 566 26.26 0.77 21.61
CA GLU A 566 26.52 2.09 22.21
C GLU A 566 26.91 3.14 21.17
N TRP A 567 27.76 2.76 20.20
CA TRP A 567 28.14 3.65 19.10
C TRP A 567 26.92 4.09 18.26
N GLN A 568 25.92 3.22 18.07
CA GLN A 568 24.71 3.53 17.33
C GLN A 568 23.85 4.55 18.10
N PHE A 569 23.75 4.40 19.42
CA PHE A 569 23.10 5.38 20.29
C PHE A 569 23.83 6.74 20.28
N GLU A 570 25.15 6.74 20.40
CA GLU A 570 25.97 7.97 20.36
C GLU A 570 25.78 8.75 19.04
N GLN A 571 25.71 8.03 17.91
CA GLN A 571 25.41 8.65 16.61
C GLN A 571 24.01 9.27 16.57
N PHE A 572 23.01 8.58 17.10
CA PHE A 572 21.64 9.09 17.16
C PHE A 572 21.54 10.35 18.04
N VAL A 573 22.17 10.33 19.21
CA VAL A 573 22.28 11.49 20.12
C VAL A 573 22.99 12.66 19.44
N SER A 574 24.06 12.40 18.71
CA SER A 574 24.80 13.44 17.97
C SER A 574 23.94 14.05 16.85
N ASP A 575 23.29 13.22 16.03
CA ASP A 575 22.39 13.68 14.96
C ASP A 575 21.19 14.46 15.51
N ALA A 576 20.69 14.09 16.70
CA ALA A 576 19.62 14.79 17.39
C ALA A 576 20.09 16.06 18.14
N SER A 577 21.38 16.43 18.01
CA SER A 577 21.99 17.60 18.68
C SER A 577 21.90 17.54 20.20
N CYS A 578 21.96 16.33 20.77
CA CYS A 578 21.91 16.09 22.22
C CYS A 578 23.26 15.68 22.84
N ALA A 579 24.29 15.47 22.02
CA ALA A 579 25.61 15.05 22.50
C ALA A 579 26.21 16.08 23.48
N GLY A 580 26.69 15.60 24.63
CA GLY A 580 27.31 16.44 25.66
C GLY A 580 26.33 17.21 26.55
N SER A 581 25.02 16.94 26.42
CA SER A 581 24.03 17.39 27.42
C SER A 581 24.20 16.65 28.75
N ALA A 582 23.72 17.24 29.85
CA ALA A 582 23.84 16.66 31.19
C ALA A 582 23.07 15.32 31.32
N ASP A 583 21.91 15.23 30.67
CA ASP A 583 21.15 13.99 30.46
C ASP A 583 20.73 13.91 28.99
N GLU A 584 21.44 13.06 28.23
CA GLU A 584 21.21 12.88 26.80
C GLU A 584 19.84 12.29 26.50
N LEU A 585 19.29 11.45 27.39
CA LEU A 585 17.98 10.84 27.17
C LEU A 585 16.85 11.82 27.45
N GLU A 586 17.00 12.66 28.49
CA GLU A 586 16.10 13.79 28.71
C GLU A 586 16.13 14.76 27.51
N CYS A 587 17.33 15.08 27.00
CA CYS A 587 17.47 15.89 25.80
C CYS A 587 16.73 15.26 24.62
N LEU A 588 16.93 13.97 24.32
CA LEU A 588 16.24 13.27 23.24
C LEU A 588 14.72 13.35 23.39
N ARG A 589 14.19 13.14 24.60
CA ARG A 589 12.75 13.24 24.88
C ARG A 589 12.19 14.65 24.68
N SER A 590 13.00 15.67 24.87
CA SER A 590 12.63 17.07 24.65
C SER A 590 12.65 17.52 23.19
N GLN A 591 13.35 16.78 22.30
CA GLN A 591 13.45 17.14 20.89
C GLN A 591 12.10 17.11 20.18
N ASN A 592 11.92 17.92 19.14
CA ASN A 592 10.75 17.79 18.28
C ASN A 592 10.87 16.50 17.42
N THR A 593 9.73 15.98 16.96
CA THR A 593 9.67 14.75 16.16
C THR A 593 10.47 14.84 14.87
N THR A 594 10.50 16.01 14.22
CA THR A 594 11.25 16.22 12.96
C THR A 594 12.75 16.06 13.17
N THR A 595 13.30 16.56 14.28
CA THR A 595 14.71 16.39 14.65
C THR A 595 15.04 14.91 14.89
N LEU A 596 14.24 14.21 15.69
CA LEU A 596 14.45 12.79 15.97
C LEU A 596 14.32 11.94 14.69
N GLN A 597 13.36 12.27 13.83
CA GLN A 597 13.18 11.57 12.56
C GLN A 597 14.32 11.82 11.57
N ALA A 598 14.94 13.01 11.58
CA ALA A 598 16.15 13.27 10.79
C ALA A 598 17.37 12.49 11.30
N ALA A 599 17.41 12.18 12.60
CA ALA A 599 18.41 11.30 13.21
C ALA A 599 18.12 9.80 12.96
N ASN A 600 16.85 9.44 12.69
CA ASN A 600 16.39 8.07 12.45
C ASN A 600 16.79 7.54 11.05
N LYS A 601 18.08 7.22 10.88
CA LYS A 601 18.66 6.74 9.62
C LYS A 601 19.71 5.65 9.86
N GLY A 602 19.83 4.72 8.91
CA GLY A 602 20.82 3.64 8.97
C GLY A 602 22.25 4.11 8.70
N ARG A 603 23.23 3.58 9.44
CA ARG A 603 24.66 3.85 9.27
C ARG A 603 25.44 2.55 9.10
N PRO A 604 26.63 2.56 8.46
CA PRO A 604 27.51 1.40 8.43
C PRO A 604 27.91 0.98 9.85
N TYR A 605 27.95 -0.32 10.11
CA TYR A 605 28.63 -0.86 11.30
C TYR A 605 30.10 -0.43 11.32
N PRO A 606 30.75 -0.35 12.49
CA PRO A 606 32.18 -0.08 12.58
C PRO A 606 33.00 -1.01 11.67
N GLY A 607 33.83 -0.44 10.81
CA GLY A 607 34.62 -1.18 9.82
C GLY A 607 33.93 -1.45 8.48
N GLN A 608 32.65 -1.12 8.33
CA GLN A 608 31.90 -1.28 7.09
C GLN A 608 31.78 0.04 6.30
N SER A 609 31.66 -0.06 4.97
CA SER A 609 31.57 1.10 4.08
C SER A 609 30.13 1.50 3.72
N ARG A 610 29.16 0.60 3.88
CA ARG A 610 27.73 0.79 3.57
C ARG A 610 26.87 0.35 4.75
N SER A 611 25.69 0.93 4.90
CA SER A 611 24.73 0.55 5.94
C SER A 611 24.19 -0.87 5.72
N PRO A 612 23.93 -1.65 6.78
CA PRO A 612 23.22 -2.93 6.67
C PRO A 612 21.82 -2.72 6.08
N ASN A 613 21.20 -3.80 5.60
CA ASN A 613 19.79 -3.75 5.19
C ASN A 613 18.90 -3.33 6.36
N TRP A 614 19.24 -3.79 7.57
CA TRP A 614 18.48 -3.58 8.80
C TRP A 614 19.43 -3.03 9.87
N TYR A 615 19.18 -1.79 10.27
CA TYR A 615 20.05 -1.07 11.23
C TYR A 615 19.48 -1.08 12.65
N TRP A 616 18.15 -0.90 12.75
CA TRP A 616 17.40 -0.98 13.99
C TRP A 616 16.76 -2.36 14.06
N THR A 617 17.27 -3.22 14.93
CA THR A 617 16.78 -4.59 15.11
C THR A 617 16.63 -4.87 16.61
N PRO A 618 15.89 -5.93 17.00
CA PRO A 618 15.86 -6.39 18.38
C PRO A 618 17.28 -6.63 18.94
N THR A 619 17.48 -6.30 20.21
CA THR A 619 18.77 -6.49 20.90
C THR A 619 18.64 -7.56 21.98
N VAL A 620 19.71 -8.33 22.22
CA VAL A 620 19.81 -9.21 23.39
C VAL A 620 19.96 -8.33 24.63
N ASP A 621 18.85 -8.15 25.35
CA ASP A 621 18.74 -7.25 26.49
C ASP A 621 18.97 -7.93 27.85
N GLY A 622 19.00 -9.27 27.89
CA GLY A 622 19.20 -10.05 29.11
C GLY A 622 17.93 -10.29 29.95
N ASP A 623 16.78 -9.77 29.52
CA ASP A 623 15.49 -9.94 30.20
C ASP A 623 14.43 -10.49 29.25
N PHE A 624 13.90 -9.68 28.33
CA PHE A 624 12.97 -10.14 27.29
C PHE A 624 13.67 -11.15 26.39
N LEU A 625 14.85 -10.79 25.85
CA LEU A 625 15.69 -11.67 25.04
C LEU A 625 16.98 -11.98 25.82
N GLN A 626 16.98 -13.13 26.50
CA GLN A 626 18.04 -13.49 27.47
C GLN A 626 19.36 -13.93 26.83
N ASP A 627 19.32 -14.46 25.61
CA ASP A 627 20.49 -14.85 24.79
C ASP A 627 20.05 -14.83 23.32
N TYR A 628 20.95 -15.19 22.41
CA TYR A 628 20.62 -15.26 20.98
C TYR A 628 19.50 -16.29 20.70
N PRO A 629 18.54 -15.98 19.81
CA PRO A 629 17.42 -16.85 19.46
C PRO A 629 17.79 -18.31 19.17
N TYR A 630 18.82 -18.61 18.36
CA TYR A 630 19.22 -19.99 18.09
C TYR A 630 19.59 -20.75 19.36
N LYS A 631 20.31 -20.12 20.31
CA LYS A 631 20.66 -20.75 21.58
C LYS A 631 19.44 -21.01 22.46
N LEU A 632 18.47 -20.09 22.50
CA LEU A 632 17.25 -20.28 23.28
C LEU A 632 16.42 -21.45 22.72
N LEU A 633 16.35 -21.57 21.39
CA LEU A 633 15.72 -22.68 20.69
C LEU A 633 16.42 -24.02 20.96
N GLU A 634 17.76 -24.07 20.93
CA GLU A 634 18.53 -25.28 21.29
C GLU A 634 18.32 -25.72 22.74
N GLN A 635 18.22 -24.75 23.65
CA GLN A 635 18.00 -25.01 25.07
C GLN A 635 16.54 -25.39 25.39
N GLY A 636 15.65 -25.37 24.39
CA GLY A 636 14.22 -25.59 24.62
C GLY A 636 13.55 -24.46 25.41
N LYS A 637 14.13 -23.25 25.47
CA LYS A 637 13.61 -22.09 26.20
C LYS A 637 12.62 -21.29 25.37
N PHE A 638 11.45 -21.88 25.18
CA PHE A 638 10.34 -21.26 24.47
C PHE A 638 8.99 -21.84 24.91
N VAL A 639 7.93 -21.07 24.73
CA VAL A 639 6.54 -21.48 25.02
C VAL A 639 6.11 -22.64 24.12
N LYS A 640 5.54 -23.69 24.74
CA LYS A 640 5.26 -24.99 24.10
C LYS A 640 3.82 -25.06 23.54
N VAL A 641 3.58 -24.37 22.44
CA VAL A 641 2.28 -24.34 21.74
C VAL A 641 2.37 -24.97 20.33
N PRO A 642 1.25 -25.38 19.70
CA PRO A 642 1.23 -25.71 18.28
C PRO A 642 1.72 -24.55 17.42
N ILE A 643 2.45 -24.87 16.35
CA ILE A 643 3.00 -23.86 15.43
C ILE A 643 2.79 -24.22 13.96
N MET A 644 2.61 -23.18 13.16
CA MET A 644 2.68 -23.24 11.70
C MET A 644 3.74 -22.24 11.23
N VAL A 645 4.75 -22.69 10.50
CA VAL A 645 5.87 -21.83 10.07
C VAL A 645 6.19 -22.13 8.62
N GLY A 646 6.45 -21.14 7.79
CA GLY A 646 6.92 -21.41 6.44
C GLY A 646 7.47 -20.18 5.77
N ASP A 647 7.92 -20.37 4.54
CA ASP A 647 8.72 -19.40 3.81
C ASP A 647 8.38 -19.47 2.31
N ASP A 648 8.66 -18.39 1.58
CA ASP A 648 8.62 -18.37 0.12
C ASP A 648 9.85 -19.09 -0.48
N THR A 649 9.76 -19.47 -1.75
CA THR A 649 10.89 -20.11 -2.45
C THR A 649 12.11 -19.19 -2.55
N ASP A 650 11.92 -17.88 -2.81
CA ASP A 650 12.98 -16.95 -3.18
C ASP A 650 13.10 -15.74 -2.23
N GLU A 651 13.07 -16.00 -0.92
CA GLU A 651 13.05 -15.01 0.17
C GLU A 651 14.08 -13.87 0.01
N GLY A 652 15.31 -14.21 -0.38
CA GLY A 652 16.41 -13.25 -0.45
C GLY A 652 16.36 -12.29 -1.62
N THR A 653 15.52 -12.52 -2.63
CA THR A 653 15.57 -11.78 -3.90
C THR A 653 15.19 -10.30 -3.76
N SER A 654 14.36 -9.99 -2.77
CA SER A 654 13.96 -8.61 -2.43
C SER A 654 15.03 -7.83 -1.67
N PHE A 655 16.06 -8.51 -1.14
CA PHE A 655 16.96 -7.93 -0.13
C PHE A 655 18.45 -8.08 -0.45
N ALA A 656 18.82 -9.01 -1.32
CA ALA A 656 20.21 -9.25 -1.66
C ALA A 656 20.78 -8.17 -2.57
N ASP A 657 22.09 -7.88 -2.39
CA ASP A 657 22.82 -7.02 -3.32
C ASP A 657 22.88 -7.68 -4.71
N ASN A 658 22.84 -6.86 -5.77
CA ASN A 658 22.99 -7.30 -7.16
C ASN A 658 24.47 -7.67 -7.49
N ALA A 659 24.98 -8.69 -6.81
CA ALA A 659 26.38 -9.09 -6.77
C ALA A 659 26.91 -9.57 -8.13
N ALA A 660 28.12 -9.13 -8.51
CA ALA A 660 28.78 -9.53 -9.74
C ALA A 660 29.89 -10.57 -9.53
N SER A 661 30.32 -10.77 -8.29
CA SER A 661 31.44 -11.66 -7.92
C SER A 661 31.27 -12.25 -6.51
N PRO A 662 32.03 -13.31 -6.14
CA PRO A 662 32.05 -13.83 -4.76
C PRO A 662 32.48 -12.78 -3.72
N ALA A 663 33.32 -11.81 -4.11
CA ALA A 663 33.74 -10.72 -3.25
C ALA A 663 32.59 -9.76 -2.93
N ASP A 664 31.67 -9.54 -3.87
CA ASP A 664 30.46 -8.74 -3.63
C ASP A 664 29.51 -9.46 -2.66
N VAL A 665 29.37 -10.79 -2.81
CA VAL A 665 28.61 -11.63 -1.86
C VAL A 665 29.21 -11.53 -0.45
N ALA A 666 30.52 -11.73 -0.32
CA ALA A 666 31.22 -11.62 0.96
C ALA A 666 31.04 -10.23 1.60
N THR A 667 31.20 -9.16 0.82
CA THR A 667 30.99 -7.78 1.28
C THR A 667 29.56 -7.55 1.75
N PHE A 668 28.58 -8.06 1.00
CA PHE A 668 27.17 -7.97 1.37
C PHE A 668 26.86 -8.72 2.68
N MET A 669 27.40 -9.93 2.85
CA MET A 669 27.20 -10.71 4.08
C MET A 669 27.87 -10.03 5.28
N MET A 670 29.13 -9.60 5.18
CA MET A 670 29.83 -8.87 6.25
C MET A 670 29.16 -7.55 6.60
N ARG A 671 28.53 -6.87 5.64
CA ARG A 671 27.79 -5.64 5.92
C ARG A 671 26.60 -5.87 6.86
N ASN A 672 25.90 -7.00 6.70
CA ASN A 672 24.73 -7.36 7.50
C ASN A 672 25.10 -8.12 8.78
N TYR A 673 26.23 -8.83 8.76
CA TYR A 673 26.75 -9.63 9.87
C TYR A 673 28.23 -9.27 10.10
N PRO A 674 28.51 -8.13 10.77
CA PRO A 674 29.85 -7.51 10.81
C PRO A 674 30.92 -8.33 11.53
N ARG A 675 30.53 -9.41 12.22
CA ARG A 675 31.42 -10.32 12.93
C ARG A 675 31.89 -11.51 12.09
N LEU A 676 31.34 -11.70 10.89
CA LEU A 676 31.85 -12.69 9.95
C LEU A 676 33.29 -12.38 9.57
N THR A 677 34.13 -13.41 9.54
CA THR A 677 35.51 -13.33 9.09
C THR A 677 35.63 -13.62 7.60
N ALA A 678 36.82 -13.39 7.03
CA ALA A 678 37.13 -13.80 5.66
C ALA A 678 36.93 -15.31 5.46
N ASN A 679 37.34 -16.14 6.45
CA ASN A 679 37.15 -17.59 6.36
C ASN A 679 35.66 -17.99 6.35
N ASP A 680 34.83 -17.30 7.14
CA ASP A 680 33.38 -17.55 7.15
C ASP A 680 32.76 -17.19 5.80
N THR A 681 33.12 -16.03 5.23
CA THR A 681 32.60 -15.63 3.91
C THR A 681 33.14 -16.47 2.75
N ASP A 682 34.36 -17.00 2.83
CA ASP A 682 34.87 -17.99 1.88
C ASP A 682 34.07 -19.30 1.97
N ALA A 683 33.72 -19.73 3.19
CA ALA A 683 32.86 -20.89 3.40
C ALA A 683 31.43 -20.66 2.87
N ILE A 684 30.87 -19.47 3.07
CA ILE A 684 29.57 -19.08 2.48
C ILE A 684 29.64 -19.16 0.95
N ASN A 685 30.66 -18.58 0.33
CA ASN A 685 30.84 -18.66 -1.13
C ASN A 685 31.02 -20.10 -1.64
N ALA A 686 31.59 -21.00 -0.83
CA ALA A 686 31.69 -22.41 -1.17
C ALA A 686 30.33 -23.13 -1.12
N GLN A 687 29.45 -22.76 -0.20
CA GLN A 687 28.07 -23.28 -0.12
C GLN A 687 27.16 -22.71 -1.21
N TYR A 688 27.39 -21.46 -1.62
CA TYR A 688 26.64 -20.75 -2.65
C TYR A 688 27.56 -20.32 -3.81
N PRO A 689 28.07 -21.29 -4.61
CA PRO A 689 28.91 -20.99 -5.77
C PRO A 689 28.09 -20.26 -6.85
N LEU A 690 28.70 -19.99 -8.01
CA LEU A 690 27.98 -19.37 -9.14
C LEU A 690 26.75 -20.20 -9.52
N MET A 691 25.57 -19.64 -9.27
CA MET A 691 24.27 -20.26 -9.56
C MET A 691 23.75 -19.88 -10.95
N SER A 692 22.65 -20.50 -11.36
CA SER A 692 22.01 -20.21 -12.65
C SER A 692 21.62 -18.73 -12.72
N PRO A 693 21.91 -18.04 -13.84
CA PRO A 693 21.66 -16.61 -13.97
C PRO A 693 20.17 -16.30 -13.93
N LEU A 694 19.81 -15.21 -13.24
CA LEU A 694 18.45 -14.67 -13.21
C LEU A 694 18.32 -13.45 -14.14
N PRO A 695 17.18 -13.27 -14.84
CA PRO A 695 16.94 -12.12 -15.72
C PRO A 695 17.21 -10.78 -15.02
N LYS A 696 17.85 -9.83 -15.73
CA LYS A 696 18.10 -8.45 -15.28
C LYS A 696 19.05 -8.28 -14.08
N HIS A 697 19.68 -9.36 -13.62
CA HIS A 697 20.62 -9.32 -12.49
C HIS A 697 22.04 -9.70 -12.90
N SER A 698 22.99 -9.31 -12.06
CA SER A 698 24.41 -9.64 -12.15
C SER A 698 24.65 -11.13 -11.86
N PRO A 699 25.77 -11.73 -12.33
CA PRO A 699 25.97 -13.19 -12.28
C PRO A 699 25.88 -13.84 -10.90
N TYR A 700 26.28 -13.14 -9.82
CA TYR A 700 26.28 -13.67 -8.46
C TYR A 700 25.09 -13.21 -7.60
N PHE A 701 24.16 -12.41 -8.16
CA PHE A 701 22.92 -12.07 -7.46
C PHE A 701 22.14 -13.31 -6.99
N PRO A 702 21.97 -14.39 -7.79
CA PRO A 702 21.24 -15.57 -7.32
C PRO A 702 21.93 -16.23 -6.13
N SER A 703 23.27 -16.27 -6.10
CA SER A 703 24.06 -16.78 -4.99
C SER A 703 23.91 -15.90 -3.73
N ALA A 704 23.97 -14.57 -3.88
CA ALA A 704 23.73 -13.63 -2.78
C ALA A 704 22.31 -13.78 -2.21
N SER A 705 21.32 -13.91 -3.09
CA SER A 705 19.91 -14.10 -2.75
C SER A 705 19.69 -15.40 -1.99
N ALA A 706 20.18 -16.53 -2.49
CA ALA A 706 20.06 -17.82 -1.82
C ALA A 706 20.73 -17.82 -0.45
N ALA A 707 21.95 -17.27 -0.34
CA ALA A 707 22.67 -17.16 0.92
C ALA A 707 21.91 -16.30 1.94
N TYR A 708 21.39 -15.15 1.53
CA TYR A 708 20.66 -14.25 2.42
C TYR A 708 19.29 -14.79 2.82
N GLY A 709 18.55 -15.33 1.85
CA GLY A 709 17.24 -15.95 2.06
C GLY A 709 17.31 -17.08 3.08
N GLU A 710 18.27 -17.99 2.92
CA GLU A 710 18.42 -19.12 3.83
C GLU A 710 18.97 -18.68 5.20
N SER A 711 19.96 -17.79 5.28
CA SER A 711 20.52 -17.34 6.56
C SER A 711 19.58 -16.47 7.41
N THR A 712 18.68 -15.71 6.78
CA THR A 712 17.85 -14.71 7.46
C THR A 712 16.41 -15.16 7.66
N PHE A 713 15.91 -16.06 6.79
CA PHE A 713 14.51 -16.48 6.78
C PHE A 713 14.30 -18.00 6.86
N THR A 714 14.64 -18.72 5.78
CA THR A 714 14.24 -20.12 5.62
C THR A 714 14.90 -21.07 6.62
N CYS A 715 16.21 -20.93 6.88
CA CYS A 715 16.87 -21.79 7.87
C CYS A 715 16.45 -21.46 9.31
N PRO A 716 16.29 -20.17 9.71
CA PRO A 716 15.60 -19.83 10.95
C PRO A 716 14.22 -20.50 11.12
N GLY A 717 13.37 -20.46 10.09
CA GLY A 717 12.05 -21.11 10.11
C GLY A 717 12.13 -22.64 10.28
N ASN A 718 13.02 -23.28 9.52
CA ASN A 718 13.28 -24.72 9.65
C ASN A 718 13.84 -25.09 11.03
N PHE A 719 14.73 -24.27 11.57
CA PHE A 719 15.33 -24.49 12.87
C PHE A 719 14.29 -24.40 14.00
N ILE A 720 13.40 -23.42 13.94
CA ILE A 720 12.24 -23.33 14.85
C ILE A 720 11.39 -24.59 14.76
N CYS A 721 11.05 -25.05 13.55
CA CYS A 721 10.28 -26.29 13.36
C CYS A 721 10.98 -27.50 13.99
N ASN A 722 12.29 -27.65 13.77
CA ASN A 722 13.09 -28.73 14.34
C ASN A 722 13.13 -28.68 15.88
N SER A 723 13.37 -27.50 16.46
CA SER A 723 13.37 -27.32 17.91
C SER A 723 12.01 -27.65 18.52
N PHE A 724 10.90 -27.23 17.90
CA PHE A 724 9.56 -27.58 18.39
C PHE A 724 9.24 -29.07 18.24
N ALA A 725 9.61 -29.69 17.11
CA ALA A 725 9.44 -31.13 16.92
C ALA A 725 10.21 -31.94 17.97
N THR A 726 11.41 -31.45 18.34
CA THR A 726 12.28 -32.08 19.35
C THR A 726 11.79 -31.87 20.79
N HIS A 727 11.40 -30.65 21.16
CA HIS A 727 11.10 -30.29 22.56
C HIS A 727 9.61 -30.24 22.93
N VAL A 728 8.69 -30.26 21.95
CA VAL A 728 7.23 -30.23 22.20
C VAL A 728 6.62 -31.55 21.76
N SER A 729 6.48 -31.72 20.44
CA SER A 729 5.91 -32.89 19.79
C SER A 729 6.01 -32.69 18.28
N PRO A 730 6.45 -33.70 17.51
CA PRO A 730 6.46 -33.63 16.06
C PRO A 730 5.06 -33.50 15.46
N ASN A 731 4.00 -33.82 16.21
CA ASN A 731 2.60 -33.81 15.74
C ASN A 731 1.89 -32.46 15.96
N LYS A 732 2.63 -31.40 16.31
CA LYS A 732 2.09 -30.05 16.57
C LYS A 732 2.81 -28.96 15.77
N VAL A 733 3.53 -29.36 14.73
CA VAL A 733 4.40 -28.50 13.93
C VAL A 733 4.09 -28.72 12.46
N TRP A 734 3.72 -27.66 11.77
CA TRP A 734 3.46 -27.69 10.33
C TRP A 734 4.38 -26.72 9.61
N ASN A 735 5.06 -27.21 8.57
CA ASN A 735 5.91 -26.38 7.71
C ASN A 735 5.35 -26.26 6.29
N TYR A 736 5.55 -25.12 5.64
CA TYR A 736 5.22 -24.94 4.22
C TYR A 736 6.35 -24.25 3.44
N ARG A 737 6.33 -24.43 2.12
CA ARG A 737 7.02 -23.55 1.17
C ARG A 737 6.00 -22.97 0.21
N TYR A 738 5.92 -21.65 0.12
CA TYR A 738 5.07 -21.00 -0.86
C TYR A 738 5.81 -20.89 -2.21
N ASN A 739 5.21 -21.44 -3.26
CA ASN A 739 5.81 -21.60 -4.59
C ASN A 739 4.83 -21.18 -5.70
N VAL A 740 4.04 -20.15 -5.46
CA VAL A 740 3.07 -19.66 -6.45
C VAL A 740 3.73 -18.59 -7.31
N ASN A 741 4.12 -18.99 -8.52
CA ASN A 741 4.78 -18.10 -9.47
C ASN A 741 3.90 -16.94 -9.94
N SER A 742 4.57 -15.85 -10.29
CA SER A 742 4.00 -14.65 -10.86
C SER A 742 4.86 -14.23 -12.05
N THR A 743 4.26 -14.12 -13.24
CA THR A 743 4.99 -13.70 -14.45
C THR A 743 5.70 -12.36 -14.26
N TYR A 744 5.11 -11.45 -13.47
CA TYR A 744 5.72 -10.16 -13.17
C TYR A 744 7.07 -10.30 -12.44
N TYR A 745 7.14 -11.17 -11.42
CA TYR A 745 8.37 -11.39 -10.65
C TYR A 745 9.36 -12.29 -11.38
N ASP A 746 8.87 -13.29 -12.11
CA ASP A 746 9.69 -14.16 -12.96
C ASP A 746 10.41 -13.35 -14.06
N ASP A 747 9.69 -12.47 -14.76
CA ASP A 747 10.28 -11.57 -15.78
C ASP A 747 11.28 -10.56 -15.17
N ALA A 748 11.17 -10.29 -13.86
CA ALA A 748 12.10 -9.47 -13.11
C ALA A 748 13.28 -10.26 -12.52
N GLY A 749 13.31 -11.59 -12.68
CA GLY A 749 14.31 -12.46 -12.09
C GLY A 749 14.25 -12.50 -10.57
N LEU A 750 13.05 -12.40 -9.99
CA LEU A 750 12.82 -12.39 -8.55
C LEU A 750 12.09 -13.65 -8.04
N GLY A 751 11.47 -14.45 -8.92
CA GLY A 751 10.81 -15.70 -8.53
C GLY A 751 9.64 -15.49 -7.58
N VAL A 752 9.53 -16.32 -6.54
CA VAL A 752 8.50 -16.24 -5.50
C VAL A 752 9.05 -15.45 -4.31
N VAL A 753 8.75 -14.15 -4.32
CA VAL A 753 9.33 -13.16 -3.39
C VAL A 753 8.71 -13.22 -2.00
N HIS A 754 9.48 -12.75 -1.01
CA HIS A 754 9.09 -12.62 0.40
C HIS A 754 7.68 -12.06 0.66
N THR A 755 6.89 -12.78 1.47
CA THR A 755 5.53 -12.50 1.95
C THR A 755 4.48 -12.33 0.85
N ILE A 756 4.70 -12.90 -0.34
CA ILE A 756 3.74 -12.75 -1.43
C ILE A 756 2.45 -13.55 -1.18
N GLU A 757 2.49 -14.56 -0.31
CA GLU A 757 1.34 -15.35 0.11
C GLU A 757 0.37 -14.62 1.03
N THR A 758 0.76 -13.50 1.65
CA THR A 758 -0.13 -12.77 2.55
C THR A 758 -1.44 -12.36 1.86
N GLN A 759 -1.39 -12.15 0.54
CA GLN A 759 -2.58 -11.88 -0.29
C GLN A 759 -3.52 -13.08 -0.43
N ALA A 760 -2.98 -14.30 -0.42
CA ALA A 760 -3.74 -15.53 -0.38
C ALA A 760 -4.28 -15.83 1.03
N VAL A 761 -3.57 -15.42 2.08
CA VAL A 761 -3.98 -15.58 3.49
C VAL A 761 -5.18 -14.69 3.83
N PHE A 762 -5.10 -13.38 3.60
CA PHE A 762 -6.18 -12.43 3.95
C PHE A 762 -7.17 -12.17 2.81
N GLY A 763 -6.85 -12.64 1.59
CA GLY A 763 -7.65 -12.45 0.39
C GLY A 763 -7.18 -11.24 -0.44
N PRO A 764 -7.28 -11.31 -1.77
CA PRO A 764 -6.88 -10.21 -2.66
C PRO A 764 -7.61 -8.90 -2.33
N GLY A 765 -6.86 -7.80 -2.27
CA GLY A 765 -7.39 -6.47 -1.97
C GLY A 765 -7.49 -6.12 -0.48
N ASN A 766 -7.20 -7.07 0.42
CA ASN A 766 -7.19 -6.82 1.86
C ASN A 766 -5.80 -6.45 2.42
N VAL A 767 -4.78 -6.47 1.59
CA VAL A 767 -3.38 -6.32 2.00
C VAL A 767 -2.73 -5.13 1.29
N GLY A 768 -2.81 -3.94 1.91
CA GLY A 768 -2.08 -2.72 1.51
C GLY A 768 -2.30 -2.25 0.06
N GLU A 769 -1.51 -1.23 -0.37
CA GLU A 769 -1.47 -0.83 -1.78
C GLU A 769 -0.86 -1.96 -2.60
N THR A 770 -1.73 -2.80 -3.11
CA THR A 770 -1.53 -3.66 -4.26
C THR A 770 -0.85 -2.82 -5.37
N PRO A 771 0.45 -3.01 -5.67
CA PRO A 771 1.02 -2.33 -6.82
C PRO A 771 0.21 -2.73 -8.07
N ALA A 772 0.27 -1.96 -9.16
CA ALA A 772 -0.26 -2.42 -10.45
C ALA A 772 0.23 -3.83 -10.83
N ALA A 773 1.30 -4.28 -10.19
CA ALA A 773 1.83 -5.63 -10.18
C ALA A 773 0.86 -6.72 -9.70
N ASP A 774 -0.15 -6.55 -8.82
CA ASP A 774 -1.05 -7.70 -8.49
C ASP A 774 -2.26 -7.87 -9.39
N ILE A 775 -2.59 -6.83 -10.16
CA ILE A 775 -3.38 -7.04 -11.38
C ILE A 775 -2.56 -7.90 -12.38
N GLN A 776 -1.22 -7.90 -12.25
CA GLN A 776 -0.28 -8.73 -13.01
C GLN A 776 0.26 -9.98 -12.28
N SER A 777 0.10 -10.14 -10.96
CA SER A 777 0.73 -11.21 -10.16
C SER A 777 0.03 -12.56 -10.32
N GLY A 778 -1.09 -12.54 -11.02
CA GLY A 778 -1.89 -13.72 -11.26
C GLY A 778 -2.85 -14.07 -10.14
N ILE A 779 -2.72 -13.50 -8.92
CA ILE A 779 -3.51 -13.94 -7.75
C ILE A 779 -5.02 -13.76 -7.94
N THR A 780 -5.45 -12.78 -8.73
CA THR A 780 -6.86 -12.58 -9.09
C THR A 780 -7.26 -13.28 -10.40
N THR A 781 -6.31 -13.86 -11.12
CA THR A 781 -6.49 -14.50 -12.43
C THR A 781 -6.02 -15.95 -12.41
N VAL A 782 -4.79 -16.24 -12.87
CA VAL A 782 -4.24 -17.60 -13.04
C VAL A 782 -4.05 -18.32 -11.70
N ASN A 783 -3.73 -17.59 -10.63
CA ASN A 783 -3.47 -18.11 -9.28
C ASN A 783 -4.69 -18.00 -8.35
N ARG A 784 -5.86 -17.54 -8.81
CA ARG A 784 -7.06 -17.33 -7.95
C ARG A 784 -7.49 -18.55 -7.13
N ASN A 785 -7.21 -19.75 -7.63
CA ASN A 785 -7.60 -20.98 -6.97
C ASN A 785 -6.75 -21.31 -5.73
N ILE A 786 -5.60 -20.67 -5.56
CA ILE A 786 -4.76 -20.89 -4.37
C ILE A 786 -5.29 -20.15 -3.13
N VAL A 787 -6.00 -19.03 -3.33
CA VAL A 787 -6.55 -18.19 -2.25
C VAL A 787 -7.42 -18.99 -1.28
N PRO A 788 -8.49 -19.70 -1.71
CA PRO A 788 -9.31 -20.47 -0.77
C PRO A 788 -8.55 -21.62 -0.12
N VAL A 789 -7.51 -22.17 -0.78
CA VAL A 789 -6.69 -23.25 -0.20
C VAL A 789 -5.86 -22.71 0.96
N VAL A 790 -5.08 -21.66 0.74
CA VAL A 790 -4.20 -21.03 1.75
C VAL A 790 -5.04 -20.44 2.89
N MET A 791 -6.02 -19.59 2.59
CA MET A 791 -6.86 -18.93 3.59
C MET A 791 -7.50 -19.93 4.56
N ASN A 792 -8.03 -21.05 4.07
CA ASN A 792 -8.71 -22.03 4.93
C ASN A 792 -7.75 -22.82 5.82
N TYR A 793 -6.47 -23.00 5.44
CA TYR A 793 -5.48 -23.58 6.35
C TYR A 793 -5.19 -22.65 7.54
N TRP A 794 -5.02 -21.35 7.30
CA TRP A 794 -4.82 -20.36 8.36
C TRP A 794 -6.05 -20.25 9.25
N ILE A 795 -7.25 -20.12 8.67
CA ILE A 795 -8.51 -20.10 9.42
C ILE A 795 -8.66 -21.39 10.25
N SER A 796 -8.33 -22.55 9.67
CA SER A 796 -8.41 -23.82 10.40
C SER A 796 -7.46 -23.86 11.59
N PHE A 797 -6.21 -23.45 11.40
CA PHE A 797 -5.22 -23.41 12.49
C PHE A 797 -5.64 -22.44 13.59
N VAL A 798 -6.13 -21.25 13.24
CA VAL A 798 -6.66 -20.28 14.21
C VAL A 798 -7.82 -20.86 15.01
N ARG A 799 -8.70 -21.65 14.39
CA ARG A 799 -9.91 -22.18 15.03
C ARG A 799 -9.70 -23.47 15.81
N ALA A 800 -8.74 -24.30 15.40
CA ALA A 800 -8.60 -25.67 15.88
C ALA A 800 -7.17 -26.04 16.29
N LEU A 801 -6.19 -25.15 16.12
CA LEU A 801 -4.75 -25.42 16.28
C LEU A 801 -4.25 -26.57 15.40
N ASP A 802 -4.98 -26.86 14.32
CA ASP A 802 -4.67 -27.85 13.31
C ASP A 802 -5.11 -27.27 11.95
N PRO A 803 -4.20 -27.16 10.97
CA PRO A 803 -4.55 -26.59 9.67
C PRO A 803 -5.55 -27.48 8.89
N ASN A 804 -5.74 -28.75 9.25
CA ASN A 804 -6.53 -29.70 8.47
C ASN A 804 -8.02 -29.75 8.80
N THR A 805 -8.44 -29.33 10.00
CA THR A 805 -9.81 -29.48 10.52
C THR A 805 -10.86 -28.83 9.62
N TYR A 806 -10.58 -27.60 9.18
CA TYR A 806 -11.46 -26.78 8.36
C TYR A 806 -10.79 -26.40 7.02
N ARG A 807 -9.81 -27.18 6.57
CA ARG A 807 -9.16 -26.94 5.28
C ARG A 807 -10.18 -26.97 4.14
N PHE A 808 -9.86 -26.30 3.04
CA PHE A 808 -10.69 -26.32 1.84
C PHE A 808 -10.90 -27.77 1.35
N ALA A 809 -12.12 -28.11 0.88
CA ALA A 809 -12.54 -29.50 0.66
C ALA A 809 -11.60 -30.34 -0.23
N ASN A 810 -10.96 -29.71 -1.22
CA ASN A 810 -10.04 -30.36 -2.15
C ASN A 810 -8.56 -30.08 -1.84
N ALA A 811 -8.26 -29.41 -0.72
CA ALA A 811 -6.89 -29.23 -0.28
C ALA A 811 -6.33 -30.56 0.25
N PRO A 812 -5.06 -30.88 -0.03
CA PRO A 812 -4.44 -32.12 0.45
C PRO A 812 -4.41 -32.17 1.99
N LEU A 813 -4.04 -33.31 2.57
CA LEU A 813 -3.72 -33.34 3.99
C LEU A 813 -2.34 -32.68 4.20
N TRP A 814 -2.28 -31.64 5.02
CA TRP A 814 -1.01 -31.06 5.48
C TRP A 814 -0.48 -31.88 6.65
N ARG A 815 0.48 -32.75 6.35
CA ARG A 815 1.14 -33.58 7.36
C ARG A 815 2.14 -32.77 8.18
N GLU A 816 2.34 -33.20 9.40
CA GLU A 816 3.22 -32.57 10.36
C GLU A 816 4.69 -32.74 9.96
N PHE A 817 5.53 -31.80 10.42
CA PHE A 817 6.93 -31.64 10.04
C PHE A 817 7.76 -32.92 10.19
N GLY A 818 7.58 -33.66 11.30
CA GLY A 818 8.27 -34.93 11.51
C GLY A 818 9.75 -34.77 11.93
N ASP A 819 10.59 -35.73 11.54
CA ASP A 819 12.01 -35.78 11.92
C ASP A 819 12.87 -34.98 10.93
N TRP A 820 13.59 -33.99 11.45
CA TRP A 820 14.53 -33.18 10.68
C TRP A 820 15.68 -33.99 10.07
N ARG A 821 16.05 -35.15 10.65
CA ARG A 821 17.12 -36.02 10.12
C ARG A 821 16.79 -36.60 8.75
N ASP A 822 15.51 -36.71 8.41
CA ASP A 822 15.04 -37.11 7.09
C ASP A 822 14.75 -35.91 6.17
N GLY A 823 15.02 -34.69 6.65
CA GLY A 823 14.76 -33.40 6.02
C GLY A 823 13.53 -32.68 6.57
N GLY A 824 12.64 -33.36 7.29
CA GLY A 824 11.34 -32.80 7.63
C GLY A 824 10.42 -32.65 6.41
N ARG A 825 9.12 -32.64 6.68
CA ARG A 825 8.04 -32.55 5.68
C ARG A 825 7.47 -31.14 5.67
N ARG A 826 7.11 -30.67 4.48
CA ARG A 826 6.40 -29.41 4.32
C ARG A 826 5.36 -29.46 3.21
N LEU A 827 4.34 -28.62 3.29
CA LEU A 827 3.38 -28.46 2.20
C LEU A 827 3.93 -27.43 1.20
N ARG A 828 4.08 -27.80 -0.07
CA ARG A 828 4.36 -26.84 -1.14
C ARG A 828 3.04 -26.24 -1.60
N PHE A 829 2.85 -24.94 -1.41
CA PHE A 829 1.75 -24.22 -2.03
C PHE A 829 2.09 -23.89 -3.47
N GLU A 830 1.31 -24.44 -4.39
CA GLU A 830 1.43 -24.15 -5.80
C GLU A 830 0.05 -24.27 -6.45
N THR A 831 -0.30 -23.30 -7.29
CA THR A 831 -1.63 -23.26 -7.90
C THR A 831 -1.88 -24.54 -8.71
N ASN A 832 -2.91 -25.30 -8.33
CA ASN A 832 -3.30 -26.59 -8.92
C ASN A 832 -2.29 -27.74 -8.70
N ALA A 833 -1.20 -27.54 -7.96
CA ALA A 833 -0.17 -28.54 -7.71
C ALA A 833 0.31 -28.53 -6.24
N THR A 834 -0.57 -28.15 -5.32
CA THR A 834 -0.29 -28.12 -3.88
C THR A 834 -0.16 -29.55 -3.35
N GLU A 835 0.99 -29.89 -2.78
CA GLU A 835 1.31 -31.25 -2.33
C GLU A 835 2.37 -31.25 -1.21
N MET A 836 2.51 -32.38 -0.52
CA MET A 836 3.58 -32.55 0.47
C MET A 836 4.92 -32.80 -0.24
N GLU A 837 5.98 -32.18 0.26
CA GLU A 837 7.36 -32.44 -0.14
C GLU A 837 8.27 -32.62 1.09
N MET A 838 9.47 -33.15 0.87
CA MET A 838 10.55 -33.16 1.86
C MET A 838 11.43 -31.94 1.64
N VAL A 839 11.99 -31.36 2.71
CA VAL A 839 13.07 -30.38 2.54
C VAL A 839 14.26 -31.08 1.87
N PRO A 840 14.82 -30.51 0.79
CA PRO A 840 15.96 -31.11 0.11
C PRO A 840 17.18 -31.30 1.03
N ARG A 841 17.89 -32.42 0.86
CA ARG A 841 19.09 -32.78 1.65
C ARG A 841 20.16 -31.69 1.65
N ASP A 842 20.38 -31.06 0.50
CA ASP A 842 21.34 -29.97 0.35
C ASP A 842 20.90 -28.70 1.10
N GLN A 843 19.60 -28.39 1.15
CA GLN A 843 19.09 -27.29 1.98
C GLN A 843 19.23 -27.60 3.47
N VAL A 844 19.03 -28.86 3.89
CA VAL A 844 19.26 -29.29 5.28
C VAL A 844 20.73 -29.10 5.67
N GLU A 845 21.67 -29.53 4.81
CA GLU A 845 23.11 -29.34 5.03
C GLU A 845 23.50 -27.86 5.11
N ARG A 846 22.94 -27.01 4.25
CA ARG A 846 23.17 -25.55 4.33
C ARG A 846 22.55 -24.93 5.58
N CYS A 847 21.40 -25.40 6.05
CA CYS A 847 20.81 -24.92 7.30
C CYS A 847 21.62 -25.34 8.54
N GLU A 848 22.22 -26.53 8.56
CA GLU A 848 23.18 -26.90 9.62
C GLU A 848 24.45 -26.03 9.55
N PHE A 849 24.94 -25.71 8.35
CA PHE A 849 26.03 -24.76 8.17
C PHE A 849 25.69 -23.36 8.74
N TRP A 850 24.50 -22.83 8.47
CA TRP A 850 24.08 -21.54 9.04
C TRP A 850 23.90 -21.57 10.54
N LYS A 851 23.38 -22.68 11.08
CA LYS A 851 23.29 -22.89 12.53
C LYS A 851 24.65 -22.80 13.20
N ASP A 852 25.70 -23.38 12.61
CA ASP A 852 27.07 -23.29 13.13
C ASP A 852 27.61 -21.84 13.13
N LEU A 853 27.13 -21.00 12.22
CA LEU A 853 27.47 -19.58 12.15
C LEU A 853 26.56 -18.67 12.99
N ALA A 854 25.42 -19.16 13.50
CA ALA A 854 24.38 -18.32 14.11
C ALA A 854 24.91 -17.43 15.24
N VAL A 855 25.79 -17.95 16.10
CA VAL A 855 26.39 -17.15 17.20
C VAL A 855 27.31 -16.04 16.68
N VAL A 856 28.05 -16.29 15.59
CA VAL A 856 28.90 -15.26 14.95
C VAL A 856 28.02 -14.22 14.23
N MET A 857 26.88 -14.65 13.70
CA MET A 857 25.89 -13.79 13.05
C MET A 857 24.94 -13.10 14.03
N GLU A 858 25.07 -13.39 15.33
CA GLU A 858 24.28 -12.82 16.43
C GLU A 858 22.78 -13.16 16.32
N GLN A 859 22.48 -14.39 15.90
CA GLN A 859 21.13 -14.94 15.69
C GLN A 859 20.78 -16.04 16.68
#